data_AF-A0A959UD64-F1
#
_entry.id   AF-A0A959UD64-F1
#
_cell.length_a   1.000
_cell.length_b   1.000
_cell.length_c   1.000
_cell.angle_alpha   90.00
_cell.angle_beta   90.00
_cell.angle_gamma   90.00
#
_symmetry.space_group_name_H-M   'P 1'
#
loop_
_entity.id
_entity.type
_entity.pdbx_description
1 polymer ?
#
loop_
_entity_poly.entity_id
_entity_poly.type
_entity_poly.pdbx_seq_one_letter_code
_entity_poly.pdbx_strand_id
1 'polypeptide(L)'
;MIKSIANITDISVIDQNGINDILSISKIDFDDNPLGSGAFGSVHKVNSIDGKTQNDFVLKVFTDEDSKQHAYDVIKLLHVKLKKRQQQTKVPTYHDLSELLGLPFMVFKGYDSISEKHCVAFLMYNLYQLGYEDYGSDTANLSEYKNLSIPDKLYLAYQLTKTVDFLHTIEFIHADISENSLWFNANRIQLSIIDFDSGYHFDSQDKPTTLGKIGHAIGRKFRNLIGRKKDSSQLTVLDRLFEEYWQIANYVFEIIFGVIPYFFLNDADDSTKLIYLKDNEWPNIDYASPLFNAANQQQHQTVISFIEQLENAGAKNLIDAFKRVFNKGYKNENQRLTSTEWKNLLIELNESLDNTPLIKSFTSDKTTIDKKNESVNFSFNTQKYNALYLDGELVPLQTTDPISISLDDSKEVTLKVKNDFGEVEGTIRIQANKVEPEILSFEASKLVRDSLSPINLTWRVSNVKSIKITNVNQTFEGNGNIDVEPTTTTKYCLTALGFFDQKVTKELIIDVVSPKINFFTWEVNLEHGIDNVDLKWETEDTQNVEITPNVKETMSNGLAHVPISMETTFKLIAKGLFNSVEKEITAHPFPVPVVKQIFAEAPKIELKVNIETKDLAIPSKLLKINNIKFNNSVQFNNLDLNSTELKSSLEFPDFENENYLIEKYSKEKIKFSDIYQNVLEKINNRLKK
;
A
#
# COMPACT_ATOMS: atom_id res chain seq x y z
N MET A 1 36.35 -8.08 0.20
CA MET A 1 36.75 -7.40 -1.07
C MET A 1 35.46 -7.20 -1.85
N ILE A 2 35.24 -6.11 -2.59
CA ILE A 2 33.95 -5.92 -3.29
C ILE A 2 34.06 -6.53 -4.69
N LYS A 3 33.10 -7.40 -5.06
CA LYS A 3 32.90 -7.93 -6.41
C LYS A 3 31.70 -7.30 -7.09
N SER A 4 31.65 -7.42 -8.41
CA SER A 4 30.57 -6.88 -9.25
C SER A 4 30.11 -7.89 -10.30
N ILE A 5 28.80 -8.09 -10.41
CA ILE A 5 28.16 -8.71 -11.58
C ILE A 5 27.57 -7.61 -12.46
N ALA A 6 27.93 -7.62 -13.74
CA ALA A 6 27.43 -6.69 -14.77
C ALA A 6 26.93 -7.47 -16.00
N ASN A 7 26.51 -6.75 -17.04
CA ASN A 7 25.97 -7.32 -18.29
C ASN A 7 24.82 -8.31 -18.02
N ILE A 8 23.90 -7.89 -17.16
CA ILE A 8 22.81 -8.73 -16.68
C ILE A 8 21.77 -8.95 -17.79
N THR A 9 21.41 -10.21 -18.02
CA THR A 9 20.45 -10.65 -19.03
C THR A 9 19.55 -11.77 -18.49
N ASP A 10 18.54 -12.15 -19.27
CA ASP A 10 17.70 -13.32 -18.97
C ASP A 10 17.01 -13.26 -17.59
N ILE A 11 16.66 -12.06 -17.12
CA ILE A 11 16.02 -11.86 -15.82
C ILE A 11 14.66 -12.56 -15.77
N SER A 12 14.45 -13.40 -14.75
CA SER A 12 13.13 -13.80 -14.27
C SER A 12 12.95 -13.29 -12.84
N VAL A 13 11.86 -12.58 -12.59
CA VAL A 13 11.60 -11.90 -11.31
C VAL A 13 10.15 -12.04 -10.88
N ILE A 14 9.86 -12.17 -9.59
CA ILE A 14 8.53 -11.99 -8.98
C ILE A 14 8.53 -10.70 -8.15
N ASP A 15 7.39 -10.02 -8.04
CA ASP A 15 7.31 -8.77 -7.27
C ASP A 15 7.50 -8.97 -5.77
N GLN A 16 7.99 -7.91 -5.14
CA GLN A 16 8.26 -7.81 -3.71
C GLN A 16 7.13 -7.04 -2.99
N ASN A 17 6.14 -6.58 -3.76
CA ASN A 17 4.93 -5.90 -3.30
C ASN A 17 5.21 -4.60 -2.52
N GLY A 18 6.20 -3.84 -2.97
CA GLY A 18 6.56 -2.54 -2.45
C GLY A 18 6.76 -1.49 -3.55
N ILE A 19 6.76 -0.22 -3.15
CA ILE A 19 7.02 0.90 -4.07
C ILE A 19 8.47 0.89 -4.61
N ASN A 20 9.34 0.10 -3.99
CA ASN A 20 10.77 -0.04 -4.27
C ASN A 20 11.11 -1.41 -4.88
N ASP A 21 10.14 -2.07 -5.51
CA ASP A 21 10.34 -3.38 -6.14
C ASP A 21 11.50 -3.38 -7.13
N ILE A 22 12.39 -4.35 -6.97
CA ILE A 22 13.52 -4.56 -7.86
C ILE A 22 13.07 -5.48 -9.00
N LEU A 23 12.56 -4.89 -10.08
CA LEU A 23 12.06 -5.63 -11.25
C LEU A 23 13.12 -5.79 -12.36
N SER A 24 14.15 -4.96 -12.36
CA SER A 24 15.26 -4.98 -13.30
C SER A 24 16.50 -4.42 -12.66
N ILE A 25 17.67 -4.91 -13.09
CA ILE A 25 18.97 -4.50 -12.57
C ILE A 25 19.98 -4.46 -13.71
N SER A 26 20.97 -3.57 -13.61
CA SER A 26 22.08 -3.51 -14.56
C SER A 26 23.40 -3.99 -13.94
N LYS A 27 23.57 -3.78 -12.64
CA LYS A 27 24.77 -4.13 -11.88
C LYS A 27 24.45 -4.44 -10.43
N ILE A 28 25.13 -5.45 -9.87
CA ILE A 28 25.12 -5.75 -8.43
C ILE A 28 26.54 -5.77 -7.90
N ASP A 29 26.75 -5.08 -6.78
CA ASP A 29 28.00 -5.10 -6.01
C ASP A 29 27.79 -5.87 -4.69
N PHE A 30 28.68 -6.80 -4.38
CA PHE A 30 28.56 -7.72 -3.25
C PHE A 30 29.91 -7.97 -2.58
N ASP A 31 29.91 -8.44 -1.33
CA ASP A 31 31.15 -8.84 -0.64
C ASP A 31 31.64 -10.18 -1.18
N ASP A 32 32.93 -10.28 -1.47
CA ASP A 32 33.60 -11.49 -1.96
C ASP A 32 33.67 -12.60 -0.92
N ASN A 33 33.60 -12.25 0.36
CA ASN A 33 33.59 -13.24 1.44
C ASN A 33 32.19 -13.87 1.52
N PRO A 34 32.05 -15.17 1.25
CA PRO A 34 30.75 -15.83 1.32
C PRO A 34 30.28 -15.91 2.78
N LEU A 35 28.98 -15.69 2.97
CA LEU A 35 28.26 -16.00 4.21
C LEU A 35 28.16 -17.52 4.40
N GLY A 36 28.07 -18.25 3.29
CA GLY A 36 28.03 -19.71 3.25
C GLY A 36 28.29 -20.22 1.84
N SER A 37 28.77 -21.45 1.74
CA SER A 37 29.05 -22.12 0.45
C SER A 37 28.47 -23.53 0.47
N GLY A 38 27.69 -23.87 -0.56
CA GLY A 38 27.17 -25.21 -0.80
C GLY A 38 27.85 -25.89 -1.98
N ALA A 39 27.34 -27.07 -2.35
CA ALA A 39 27.87 -27.85 -3.47
C ALA A 39 27.76 -27.14 -4.84
N PHE A 40 26.79 -26.23 -5.00
CA PHE A 40 26.43 -25.63 -6.29
C PHE A 40 26.82 -24.16 -6.42
N GLY A 41 27.20 -23.49 -5.34
CA GLY A 41 27.51 -22.07 -5.34
C GLY A 41 27.77 -21.48 -3.96
N SER A 42 27.97 -20.17 -3.92
CA SER A 42 28.29 -19.42 -2.71
C SER A 42 27.32 -18.26 -2.53
N VAL A 43 26.93 -18.00 -1.28
CA VAL A 43 25.99 -16.95 -0.89
C VAL A 43 26.75 -15.77 -0.30
N HIS A 44 26.48 -14.58 -0.80
CA HIS A 44 27.22 -13.36 -0.48
C HIS A 44 26.31 -12.24 -0.01
N LYS A 45 26.82 -11.35 0.83
CA LYS A 45 26.09 -10.15 1.23
C LYS A 45 26.07 -9.15 0.07
N VAL A 46 24.89 -8.62 -0.26
CA VAL A 46 24.76 -7.52 -1.22
C VAL A 46 25.17 -6.22 -0.54
N ASN A 47 25.93 -5.39 -1.26
CA ASN A 47 26.32 -4.05 -0.81
C ASN A 47 25.50 -2.98 -1.53
N SER A 48 25.35 -3.10 -2.85
CA SER A 48 24.57 -2.16 -3.65
C SER A 48 23.99 -2.79 -4.91
N ILE A 49 22.86 -2.25 -5.36
CA ILE A 49 22.19 -2.59 -6.62
C ILE A 49 22.05 -1.29 -7.40
N ASP A 50 22.58 -1.25 -8.63
CA ASP A 50 22.61 -0.05 -9.48
C ASP A 50 23.12 1.22 -8.75
N GLY A 51 24.13 1.04 -7.89
CA GLY A 51 24.76 2.12 -7.11
C GLY A 51 24.00 2.57 -5.86
N LYS A 52 22.82 2.00 -5.56
CA LYS A 52 22.08 2.24 -4.32
C LYS A 52 22.43 1.19 -3.29
N THR A 53 22.84 1.61 -2.09
CA THR A 53 23.13 0.68 -0.99
C THR A 53 21.89 -0.15 -0.64
N GLN A 54 22.09 -1.47 -0.54
CA GLN A 54 21.03 -2.43 -0.27
C GLN A 54 21.59 -3.50 0.66
N ASN A 55 21.10 -3.55 1.90
CA ASN A 55 21.55 -4.54 2.89
C ASN A 55 20.58 -5.71 3.03
N ASP A 56 19.32 -5.51 2.63
CA ASP A 56 18.20 -6.43 2.88
C ASP A 56 18.25 -7.71 2.04
N PHE A 57 19.27 -7.86 1.18
CA PHE A 57 19.38 -8.93 0.21
C PHE A 57 20.72 -9.68 0.30
N VAL A 58 20.67 -10.93 -0.16
CA VAL A 58 21.85 -11.78 -0.38
C VAL A 58 21.86 -12.28 -1.82
N LEU A 59 23.06 -12.57 -2.32
CA LEU A 59 23.31 -12.99 -3.70
C LEU A 59 23.94 -14.39 -3.69
N LYS A 60 23.25 -15.39 -4.25
CA LYS A 60 23.86 -16.71 -4.50
C LYS A 60 24.44 -16.72 -5.91
N VAL A 61 25.75 -16.95 -6.01
CA VAL A 61 26.48 -17.02 -7.28
C VAL A 61 26.88 -18.47 -7.54
N PHE A 62 26.45 -19.00 -8.67
CA PHE A 62 26.74 -20.37 -9.08
C PHE A 62 28.08 -20.44 -9.84
N THR A 63 28.89 -21.42 -9.48
CA THR A 63 30.22 -21.64 -10.07
C THR A 63 30.33 -22.95 -10.86
N ASP A 64 29.38 -23.86 -10.67
CA ASP A 64 29.31 -25.15 -11.36
C ASP A 64 28.51 -25.05 -12.67
N GLU A 65 29.12 -25.42 -13.81
CA GLU A 65 28.51 -25.26 -15.14
C GLU A 65 27.27 -26.15 -15.35
N ASP A 66 27.29 -27.38 -14.83
CA ASP A 66 26.20 -28.34 -15.02
C ASP A 66 24.98 -27.99 -14.16
N SER A 67 25.20 -27.53 -12.93
CA SER A 67 24.12 -27.22 -11.97
C SER A 67 23.51 -25.84 -12.19
N LYS A 68 24.28 -24.86 -12.70
CA LYS A 68 23.79 -23.47 -12.83
C LYS A 68 22.64 -23.32 -13.83
N GLN A 69 22.64 -24.08 -14.93
CA GLN A 69 21.58 -23.99 -15.94
C GLN A 69 20.27 -24.62 -15.44
N HIS A 70 20.35 -25.78 -14.79
CA HIS A 70 19.19 -26.39 -14.13
C HIS A 70 18.57 -25.45 -13.10
N ALA A 71 19.40 -24.89 -12.20
CA ALA A 71 18.95 -23.96 -11.17
C ALA A 71 18.23 -22.74 -11.78
N TYR A 72 18.79 -22.16 -12.85
CA TYR A 72 18.16 -21.06 -13.58
C TYR A 72 16.78 -21.46 -14.15
N ASP A 73 16.70 -22.59 -14.85
CA ASP A 73 15.48 -23.04 -15.53
C ASP A 73 14.37 -23.40 -14.53
N VAL A 74 14.73 -24.05 -13.42
CA VAL A 74 13.82 -24.38 -12.32
C VAL A 74 13.18 -23.13 -11.73
N ILE A 75 13.99 -22.18 -11.25
CA ILE A 75 13.45 -20.98 -10.60
C ILE A 75 12.66 -20.13 -11.60
N LYS A 76 13.11 -20.07 -12.86
CA LYS A 76 12.37 -19.37 -13.92
C LYS A 76 10.97 -19.96 -14.14
N LEU A 77 10.85 -21.29 -14.25
CA LEU A 77 9.56 -21.97 -14.41
C LEU A 77 8.69 -21.79 -13.16
N LEU A 78 9.27 -21.85 -11.97
CA LEU A 78 8.57 -21.59 -10.71
C LEU A 78 8.01 -20.17 -10.68
N HIS A 79 8.78 -19.15 -11.08
CA HIS A 79 8.30 -17.77 -11.21
C HIS A 79 7.10 -17.65 -12.17
N VAL A 80 7.10 -18.40 -13.28
CA VAL A 80 5.97 -18.41 -14.23
C VAL A 80 4.71 -18.96 -13.55
N LYS A 81 4.82 -20.08 -12.81
CA LYS A 81 3.68 -20.68 -12.10
C LYS A 81 3.18 -19.75 -10.97
N LEU A 82 4.07 -19.09 -10.24
CA LEU A 82 3.74 -18.13 -9.18
C LEU A 82 3.05 -16.88 -9.72
N LYS A 83 3.55 -16.30 -10.82
CA LYS A 83 2.89 -15.17 -11.51
C LYS A 83 1.48 -15.52 -11.98
N LYS A 84 1.30 -16.72 -12.52
CA LYS A 84 -0.04 -17.20 -12.93
C LYS A 84 -0.99 -17.25 -11.74
N ARG A 85 -0.53 -17.76 -10.59
CA ARG A 85 -1.31 -17.78 -9.35
C ARG A 85 -1.64 -16.37 -8.86
N GLN A 86 -0.66 -15.48 -8.79
CA GLN A 86 -0.87 -14.10 -8.40
C GLN A 86 -1.87 -13.37 -9.29
N GLN A 87 -1.85 -13.63 -10.61
CA GLN A 87 -2.86 -13.09 -11.53
C GLN A 87 -4.28 -13.60 -11.22
N GLN A 88 -4.41 -14.84 -10.74
CA GLN A 88 -5.68 -15.47 -10.35
C GLN A 88 -6.16 -14.97 -8.99
N THR A 89 -5.30 -14.94 -7.98
CA THR A 89 -5.65 -14.59 -6.60
C THR A 89 -5.71 -13.08 -6.36
N LYS A 90 -5.02 -12.29 -7.21
CA LYS A 90 -4.76 -10.86 -6.99
C LYS A 90 -3.99 -10.58 -5.69
N VAL A 91 -3.33 -11.59 -5.15
CA VAL A 91 -2.49 -11.48 -3.96
C VAL A 91 -1.04 -11.73 -4.37
N PRO A 92 -0.11 -10.84 -4.00
CA PRO A 92 1.32 -11.04 -4.26
C PRO A 92 1.84 -12.35 -3.68
N THR A 93 2.86 -12.92 -4.33
CA THR A 93 3.38 -14.26 -4.00
C THR A 93 3.68 -14.43 -2.52
N TYR A 94 4.47 -13.52 -1.94
CA TYR A 94 4.86 -13.62 -0.54
C TYR A 94 3.68 -13.40 0.42
N HIS A 95 2.65 -12.65 0.03
CA HIS A 95 1.46 -12.43 0.86
C HIS A 95 0.46 -13.59 0.81
N ASP A 96 0.45 -14.33 -0.29
CA ASP A 96 -0.36 -15.55 -0.46
C ASP A 96 0.31 -16.73 0.28
N LEU A 97 1.64 -16.84 0.15
CA LEU A 97 2.48 -17.88 0.74
C LEU A 97 3.74 -17.26 1.33
N SER A 98 3.64 -16.87 2.60
CA SER A 98 4.69 -16.15 3.32
C SER A 98 5.92 -17.02 3.59
N GLU A 99 5.75 -18.34 3.53
CA GLU A 99 6.79 -19.35 3.71
C GLU A 99 7.75 -19.42 2.52
N LEU A 100 7.36 -18.86 1.38
CA LEU A 100 8.22 -18.75 0.21
C LEU A 100 9.21 -17.60 0.30
N LEU A 101 9.28 -16.84 1.39
CA LEU A 101 10.15 -15.65 1.52
C LEU A 101 11.63 -15.93 1.21
N GLY A 102 12.11 -17.15 1.46
CA GLY A 102 13.45 -17.61 1.12
C GLY A 102 13.66 -18.00 -0.35
N LEU A 103 12.60 -18.06 -1.16
CA LEU A 103 12.66 -18.24 -2.60
C LEU A 103 13.35 -17.02 -3.23
N PRO A 104 14.33 -17.20 -4.15
CA PRO A 104 14.88 -16.10 -4.92
C PRO A 104 13.78 -15.33 -5.63
N PHE A 105 13.63 -14.05 -5.32
CA PHE A 105 12.66 -13.22 -6.04
C PHE A 105 13.17 -12.88 -7.44
N MET A 106 14.49 -12.92 -7.67
CA MET A 106 15.09 -12.68 -8.97
C MET A 106 16.20 -13.69 -9.29
N VAL A 107 16.18 -14.21 -10.51
CA VAL A 107 17.22 -15.04 -11.10
C VAL A 107 17.64 -14.46 -12.45
N PHE A 108 18.94 -14.44 -12.73
CA PHE A 108 19.47 -13.84 -13.95
C PHE A 108 20.80 -14.46 -14.37
N LYS A 109 21.21 -14.18 -15.60
CA LYS A 109 22.57 -14.44 -16.09
C LYS A 109 23.36 -13.14 -16.10
N GLY A 110 24.65 -13.22 -15.80
CA GLY A 110 25.51 -12.05 -15.78
C GLY A 110 26.97 -12.39 -16.04
N TYR A 111 27.82 -11.38 -15.93
CA TYR A 111 29.26 -11.47 -16.06
C TYR A 111 29.92 -10.96 -14.78
N ASP A 112 30.65 -11.84 -14.09
CA ASP A 112 31.49 -11.45 -12.95
C ASP A 112 32.75 -10.80 -13.50
N SER A 113 32.91 -9.51 -13.20
CA SER A 113 33.99 -8.69 -13.75
C SER A 113 35.37 -9.02 -13.17
N ILE A 114 35.44 -9.69 -12.02
CA ILE A 114 36.70 -10.04 -11.35
C ILE A 114 37.13 -11.47 -11.71
N SER A 115 36.19 -12.41 -11.76
CA SER A 115 36.51 -13.78 -12.20
C SER A 115 36.51 -13.95 -13.73
N GLU A 116 36.10 -12.92 -14.47
CA GLU A 116 36.01 -12.88 -15.93
C GLU A 116 35.17 -14.03 -16.51
N LYS A 117 34.03 -14.34 -15.87
CA LYS A 117 33.18 -15.49 -16.21
C LYS A 117 31.70 -15.14 -16.27
N HIS A 118 30.99 -15.84 -17.15
CA HIS A 118 29.53 -15.87 -17.14
C HIS A 118 29.02 -16.69 -15.96
N CYS A 119 28.08 -16.12 -15.22
CA CYS A 119 27.45 -16.76 -14.06
C CYS A 119 25.93 -16.71 -14.13
N VAL A 120 25.31 -17.61 -13.38
CA VAL A 120 23.91 -17.49 -12.96
C VAL A 120 23.94 -17.00 -11.53
N ALA A 121 23.07 -16.05 -11.20
CA ALA A 121 22.97 -15.52 -9.86
C ALA A 121 21.52 -15.33 -9.44
N PHE A 122 21.29 -15.55 -8.14
CA PHE A 122 20.00 -15.47 -7.48
C PHE A 122 20.04 -14.36 -6.44
N LEU A 123 19.07 -13.47 -6.49
CA LEU A 123 18.86 -12.43 -5.50
C LEU A 123 17.70 -12.86 -4.59
N MET A 124 17.96 -12.87 -3.28
CA MET A 124 17.05 -13.34 -2.24
C MET A 124 17.00 -12.35 -1.08
N TYR A 125 15.95 -12.41 -0.27
CA TYR A 125 15.93 -11.71 1.01
C TYR A 125 17.00 -12.23 1.96
N ASN A 126 17.59 -11.31 2.72
CA ASN A 126 18.51 -11.66 3.80
C ASN A 126 17.71 -12.06 5.05
N LEU A 127 17.39 -13.36 5.15
CA LEU A 127 16.56 -13.89 6.24
C LEU A 127 17.13 -13.59 7.64
N TYR A 128 18.46 -13.54 7.80
CA TYR A 128 19.09 -13.16 9.07
C TYR A 128 18.76 -11.73 9.49
N GLN A 129 18.78 -10.77 8.55
CA GLN A 129 18.38 -9.39 8.84
C GLN A 129 16.88 -9.25 9.13
N LEU A 130 16.08 -10.17 8.60
CA LEU A 130 14.65 -10.29 8.87
C LEU A 130 14.34 -11.05 10.17
N GLY A 131 15.36 -11.40 10.97
CA GLY A 131 15.19 -12.05 12.27
C GLY A 131 14.83 -13.54 12.18
N TYR A 132 15.15 -14.21 11.07
CA TYR A 132 15.04 -15.66 10.97
C TYR A 132 16.35 -16.34 11.43
N GLU A 133 16.19 -17.46 12.12
CA GLU A 133 17.26 -18.37 12.51
C GLU A 133 17.26 -19.62 11.63
N ASP A 134 18.44 -20.07 11.21
CA ASP A 134 18.65 -21.35 10.52
C ASP A 134 18.44 -22.50 11.51
N TYR A 135 17.48 -23.38 11.23
CA TYR A 135 17.15 -24.49 12.10
C TYR A 135 18.22 -25.59 12.14
N GLY A 136 18.91 -25.81 11.02
CA GLY A 136 19.92 -26.88 10.90
C GLY A 136 21.32 -26.46 11.35
N SER A 137 21.53 -25.18 11.67
CA SER A 137 22.86 -24.68 12.01
C SER A 137 23.35 -25.15 13.38
N ASP A 138 24.55 -25.72 13.42
CA ASP A 138 25.26 -26.07 14.66
C ASP A 138 25.50 -24.86 15.59
N THR A 139 25.44 -23.65 15.02
CA THR A 139 25.63 -22.39 15.76
C THR A 139 24.32 -21.72 16.17
N ALA A 140 23.17 -22.22 15.72
CA ALA A 140 21.88 -21.67 16.10
C ALA A 140 21.59 -21.98 17.57
N ASN A 141 21.20 -20.96 18.32
CA ASN A 141 20.84 -21.10 19.73
C ASN A 141 19.48 -21.82 19.86
N LEU A 142 18.55 -21.53 18.94
CA LEU A 142 17.18 -22.07 18.88
C LEU A 142 16.43 -22.00 20.21
N SER A 143 16.85 -21.14 21.14
CA SER A 143 16.23 -21.02 22.46
C SER A 143 14.85 -20.41 22.37
N GLU A 144 14.68 -19.37 21.54
CA GLU A 144 13.38 -18.78 21.25
C GLU A 144 12.42 -19.81 20.65
N TYR A 145 12.90 -20.58 19.66
CA TYR A 145 12.17 -21.67 19.05
C TYR A 145 11.75 -22.75 20.06
N LYS A 146 12.67 -23.22 20.91
CA LYS A 146 12.40 -24.25 21.92
C LYS A 146 11.30 -23.81 22.90
N ASN A 147 11.27 -22.51 23.22
CA ASN A 147 10.30 -21.87 24.11
C ASN A 147 8.94 -21.58 23.45
N LEU A 148 8.77 -21.81 22.14
CA LEU A 148 7.47 -21.68 21.48
C LEU A 148 6.43 -22.61 22.10
N SER A 149 5.20 -22.12 22.19
CA SER A 149 4.08 -22.91 22.66
C SER A 149 3.73 -24.03 21.68
N ILE A 150 3.00 -25.04 22.16
CA ILE A 150 2.56 -26.14 21.29
C ILE A 150 1.66 -25.65 20.14
N PRO A 151 0.68 -24.76 20.36
CA PRO A 151 -0.06 -24.13 19.26
C PRO A 151 0.84 -23.49 18.20
N ASP A 152 1.89 -22.78 18.62
CA ASP A 152 2.81 -22.11 17.69
C ASP A 152 3.63 -23.12 16.87
N LYS A 153 4.10 -24.21 17.50
CA LYS A 153 4.81 -25.29 16.80
C LYS A 153 3.89 -26.03 15.82
N LEU A 154 2.63 -26.26 16.19
CA LEU A 154 1.63 -26.85 15.30
C LEU A 154 1.29 -25.92 14.12
N TYR A 155 1.29 -24.61 14.34
CA TYR A 155 1.12 -23.62 13.29
C TYR A 155 2.32 -23.61 12.33
N LEU A 156 3.56 -23.69 12.83
CA LEU A 156 4.76 -23.83 11.99
C LEU A 156 4.77 -25.15 11.19
N ALA A 157 4.33 -26.25 11.78
CA ALA A 157 4.18 -27.53 11.09
C ALA A 157 3.12 -27.45 9.98
N TYR A 158 2.01 -26.74 10.23
CA TYR A 158 1.00 -26.45 9.22
C TYR A 158 1.60 -25.62 8.06
N GLN A 159 2.35 -24.57 8.35
CA GLN A 159 3.01 -23.73 7.33
C GLN A 159 3.93 -24.56 6.41
N LEU A 160 4.73 -25.48 6.96
CA LEU A 160 5.57 -26.40 6.18
C LEU A 160 4.72 -27.25 5.22
N THR A 161 3.70 -27.93 5.76
CA THR A 161 2.89 -28.88 4.99
C THR A 161 2.01 -28.19 3.95
N LYS A 162 1.45 -27.02 4.28
CA LYS A 162 0.76 -26.12 3.34
C LYS A 162 1.64 -25.74 2.17
N THR A 163 2.88 -25.36 2.43
CA THR A 163 3.81 -24.90 1.39
C THR A 163 4.21 -26.04 0.46
N VAL A 164 4.56 -27.20 1.01
CA VAL A 164 4.92 -28.37 0.19
C VAL A 164 3.72 -28.90 -0.59
N ASP A 165 2.52 -28.89 -0.01
CA ASP A 165 1.29 -29.22 -0.71
C ASP A 165 1.01 -28.28 -1.89
N PHE A 166 1.22 -26.98 -1.68
CA PHE A 166 1.14 -26.00 -2.76
C PHE A 166 2.15 -26.30 -3.88
N LEU A 167 3.42 -26.56 -3.54
CA LEU A 167 4.46 -26.91 -4.51
C LEU A 167 4.06 -28.13 -5.35
N HIS A 168 3.55 -29.18 -4.72
CA HIS A 168 3.04 -30.35 -5.42
C HIS A 168 1.84 -30.04 -6.34
N THR A 169 0.94 -29.15 -5.90
CA THR A 169 -0.23 -28.73 -6.68
C THR A 169 0.19 -27.99 -7.96
N ILE A 170 1.30 -27.25 -7.92
CA ILE A 170 1.92 -26.63 -9.10
C ILE A 170 2.96 -27.53 -9.78
N GLU A 171 2.89 -28.83 -9.53
CA GLU A 171 3.72 -29.88 -10.13
C GLU A 171 5.23 -29.68 -9.91
N PHE A 172 5.61 -29.20 -8.72
CA PHE A 172 6.99 -29.01 -8.30
C PHE A 172 7.32 -29.88 -7.09
N ILE A 173 8.47 -30.56 -7.13
CA ILE A 173 9.07 -31.28 -5.98
C ILE A 173 10.34 -30.53 -5.59
N HIS A 174 10.48 -30.24 -4.29
CA HIS A 174 11.62 -29.47 -3.78
C HIS A 174 12.91 -30.28 -3.82
N ALA A 175 12.84 -31.60 -3.58
CA ALA A 175 13.91 -32.60 -3.72
C ALA A 175 15.13 -32.45 -2.78
N ASP A 176 15.29 -31.30 -2.12
CA ASP A 176 16.37 -31.03 -1.17
C ASP A 176 15.88 -30.42 0.15
N ILE A 177 14.67 -30.77 0.61
CA ILE A 177 14.20 -30.32 1.92
C ILE A 177 15.11 -30.94 3.00
N SER A 178 15.77 -30.08 3.75
CA SER A 178 16.63 -30.45 4.87
C SER A 178 16.42 -29.53 6.08
N GLU A 179 16.97 -29.88 7.23
CA GLU A 179 16.99 -29.02 8.42
C GLU A 179 17.61 -27.63 8.13
N ASN A 180 18.65 -27.59 7.29
CA ASN A 180 19.29 -26.34 6.85
C ASN A 180 18.44 -25.53 5.86
N SER A 181 17.40 -26.14 5.31
CA SER A 181 16.47 -25.50 4.38
C SER A 181 15.30 -24.83 5.09
N LEU A 182 15.16 -25.03 6.41
CA LEU A 182 14.07 -24.51 7.23
C LEU A 182 14.59 -23.36 8.11
N TRP A 183 13.98 -22.19 7.96
CA TRP A 183 14.34 -20.99 8.71
C TRP A 183 13.14 -20.49 9.51
N PHE A 184 13.33 -20.13 10.77
CA PHE A 184 12.24 -19.76 11.67
C PHE A 184 12.42 -18.36 12.22
N ASN A 185 11.33 -17.58 12.22
CA ASN A 185 11.24 -16.34 12.96
C ASN A 185 10.30 -16.54 14.15
N ALA A 186 10.85 -16.68 15.36
CA ALA A 186 10.07 -16.90 16.58
C ALA A 186 9.20 -15.69 16.95
N ASN A 187 9.64 -14.47 16.61
CA ASN A 187 8.87 -13.26 16.84
C ASN A 187 7.65 -13.15 15.93
N ARG A 188 7.72 -13.64 14.69
CA ARG A 188 6.55 -13.68 13.78
C ARG A 188 5.76 -14.97 13.88
N ILE A 189 6.38 -16.02 14.40
CA ILE A 189 5.91 -17.40 14.35
C ILE A 189 5.70 -17.78 12.89
N GLN A 190 6.78 -17.71 12.13
CA GLN A 190 6.79 -17.90 10.68
C GLN A 190 7.96 -18.77 10.24
N LEU A 191 7.68 -19.72 9.37
CA LEU A 191 8.64 -20.51 8.63
C LEU A 191 9.01 -19.80 7.32
N SER A 192 10.25 -19.98 6.89
CA SER A 192 10.71 -19.69 5.53
C SER A 192 11.49 -20.90 5.01
N ILE A 193 11.24 -21.30 3.75
CA ILE A 193 11.93 -22.41 3.09
C ILE A 193 12.97 -21.84 2.11
N ILE A 194 14.14 -22.48 2.00
CA ILE A 194 15.21 -22.14 1.04
C ILE A 194 15.67 -23.39 0.26
N ASP A 195 16.63 -23.22 -0.67
CA ASP A 195 17.27 -24.29 -1.47
C ASP A 195 16.36 -24.93 -2.57
N PHE A 196 15.52 -24.12 -3.20
CA PHE A 196 14.67 -24.55 -4.33
C PHE A 196 15.43 -24.91 -5.62
N ASP A 197 16.72 -24.56 -5.74
CA ASP A 197 17.51 -24.70 -6.98
C ASP A 197 17.72 -26.13 -7.44
N SER A 198 17.68 -27.08 -6.51
CA SER A 198 17.86 -28.50 -6.86
C SER A 198 16.56 -29.23 -7.14
N GLY A 199 15.41 -28.57 -6.93
CA GLY A 199 14.08 -29.11 -7.21
C GLY A 199 13.82 -29.27 -8.70
N TYR A 200 12.60 -29.66 -9.05
CA TYR A 200 12.19 -29.77 -10.46
C TYR A 200 10.68 -29.77 -10.65
N HIS A 201 10.25 -29.33 -11.83
CA HIS A 201 8.88 -29.36 -12.31
C HIS A 201 8.58 -30.69 -12.99
N PHE A 202 7.93 -31.63 -12.32
CA PHE A 202 7.79 -33.00 -12.82
C PHE A 202 6.79 -33.15 -13.99
N ASP A 203 6.14 -32.06 -14.38
CA ASP A 203 5.34 -31.92 -15.61
C ASP A 203 6.16 -31.45 -16.82
N SER A 204 7.29 -30.78 -16.58
CA SER A 204 8.06 -30.05 -17.60
C SER A 204 9.55 -30.41 -17.65
N GLN A 205 10.07 -31.11 -16.64
CA GLN A 205 11.48 -31.47 -16.47
C GLN A 205 11.61 -32.94 -16.06
N ASP A 206 12.72 -33.57 -16.48
CA ASP A 206 12.91 -35.02 -16.29
C ASP A 206 13.22 -35.41 -14.84
N LYS A 207 14.17 -34.70 -14.20
CA LYS A 207 14.66 -35.04 -12.85
C LYS A 207 15.33 -33.84 -12.16
N PRO A 208 15.43 -33.86 -10.81
CA PRO A 208 16.23 -32.89 -10.06
C PRO A 208 17.74 -33.14 -10.24
N THR A 209 18.57 -32.16 -9.84
CA THR A 209 20.03 -32.28 -9.81
C THR A 209 20.55 -33.08 -8.62
N THR A 210 19.74 -33.24 -7.57
CA THR A 210 20.13 -33.93 -6.34
C THR A 210 19.22 -35.13 -6.05
N LEU A 211 19.71 -36.04 -5.21
CA LEU A 211 18.91 -37.07 -4.53
C LEU A 211 18.57 -36.68 -3.09
N GLY A 212 18.91 -35.45 -2.69
CA GLY A 212 18.85 -34.95 -1.33
C GLY A 212 20.19 -35.08 -0.59
N LYS A 213 20.25 -34.52 0.62
CA LYS A 213 21.40 -34.63 1.55
C LYS A 213 21.26 -35.88 2.43
N ILE A 214 22.38 -36.54 2.76
CA ILE A 214 22.37 -37.62 3.76
C ILE A 214 22.18 -36.98 5.15
N GLY A 215 20.92 -36.85 5.57
CA GLY A 215 20.52 -36.40 6.91
C GLY A 215 19.78 -37.50 7.71
N HIS A 216 19.20 -37.14 8.85
CA HIS A 216 18.36 -38.07 9.63
C HIS A 216 17.02 -38.35 8.95
N ALA A 217 16.45 -37.34 8.29
CA ALA A 217 15.13 -37.38 7.67
C ALA A 217 15.08 -38.15 6.34
N ILE A 218 16.22 -38.49 5.72
CA ILE A 218 16.22 -39.23 4.45
C ILE A 218 15.71 -40.67 4.62
N GLY A 219 14.91 -41.11 3.67
CA GLY A 219 14.30 -42.42 3.61
C GLY A 219 15.31 -43.51 3.22
N ARG A 220 15.02 -44.74 3.64
CA ARG A 220 15.92 -45.90 3.46
C ARG A 220 16.33 -46.12 2.01
N LYS A 221 15.41 -45.99 1.06
CA LYS A 221 15.68 -46.21 -0.36
C LYS A 221 16.73 -45.22 -0.87
N PHE A 222 16.51 -43.93 -0.62
CA PHE A 222 17.41 -42.86 -1.04
C PHE A 222 18.73 -42.89 -0.28
N ARG A 223 18.73 -43.13 1.04
CA ARG A 223 19.96 -43.36 1.83
C ARG A 223 20.85 -44.43 1.21
N ASN A 224 20.26 -45.57 0.81
CA ASN A 224 21.01 -46.66 0.18
C ASN A 224 21.50 -46.32 -1.24
N LEU A 225 20.74 -45.52 -2.01
CA LEU A 225 21.16 -45.09 -3.34
C LEU A 225 22.37 -44.15 -3.26
N ILE A 226 22.30 -43.14 -2.39
CA ILE A 226 23.37 -42.15 -2.21
C ILE A 226 24.60 -42.82 -1.58
N GLY A 227 24.43 -43.50 -0.44
CA GLY A 227 25.54 -44.10 0.32
C GLY A 227 26.31 -45.18 -0.45
N ARG A 228 25.65 -45.87 -1.40
CA ARG A 228 26.29 -46.89 -2.24
C ARG A 228 26.59 -46.43 -3.67
N LYS A 229 26.37 -45.14 -3.98
CA LYS A 229 26.53 -44.56 -5.32
C LYS A 229 25.87 -45.40 -6.42
N LYS A 230 24.66 -45.90 -6.14
CA LYS A 230 23.90 -46.72 -7.09
C LYS A 230 23.23 -45.84 -8.14
N ASP A 231 22.97 -46.44 -9.30
CA ASP A 231 22.22 -45.76 -10.37
C ASP A 231 20.82 -45.36 -9.88
N SER A 232 20.49 -44.08 -10.10
CA SER A 232 19.24 -43.44 -9.74
C SER A 232 18.37 -43.11 -10.95
N SER A 233 18.80 -43.48 -12.15
CA SER A 233 18.10 -43.21 -13.42
C SER A 233 16.67 -43.76 -13.47
N GLN A 234 16.38 -44.82 -12.71
CA GLN A 234 15.08 -45.49 -12.68
C GLN A 234 14.09 -44.90 -11.67
N LEU A 235 14.49 -43.89 -10.89
CA LEU A 235 13.60 -43.26 -9.92
C LEU A 235 12.46 -42.53 -10.62
N THR A 236 11.23 -42.92 -10.30
CA THR A 236 10.01 -42.30 -10.81
C THR A 236 9.66 -41.03 -10.03
N VAL A 237 8.75 -40.22 -10.57
CA VAL A 237 8.14 -39.09 -9.85
C VAL A 237 7.50 -39.56 -8.54
N LEU A 238 6.81 -40.70 -8.58
CA LEU A 238 6.16 -41.28 -7.42
C LEU A 238 7.16 -41.68 -6.31
N ASP A 239 8.31 -42.24 -6.69
CA ASP A 239 9.38 -42.55 -5.73
C ASP A 239 9.90 -41.29 -5.01
N ARG A 240 9.96 -40.16 -5.73
CA ARG A 240 10.42 -38.87 -5.19
C ARG A 240 9.36 -38.21 -4.32
N LEU A 241 8.09 -38.28 -4.71
CA LEU A 241 6.97 -37.85 -3.86
C LEU A 241 6.94 -38.62 -2.54
N PHE A 242 7.09 -39.95 -2.59
CA PHE A 242 7.13 -40.76 -1.37
C PHE A 242 8.32 -40.42 -0.46
N GLU A 243 9.46 -40.07 -1.03
CA GLU A 243 10.63 -39.61 -0.28
C GLU A 243 10.35 -38.26 0.40
N GLU A 244 9.80 -37.29 -0.34
CA GLU A 244 9.47 -35.97 0.21
C GLU A 244 8.38 -36.09 1.30
N TYR A 245 7.38 -36.96 1.13
CA TYR A 245 6.39 -37.28 2.17
C TYR A 245 7.00 -37.86 3.44
N TRP A 246 8.05 -38.68 3.30
CA TRP A 246 8.81 -39.17 4.44
C TRP A 246 9.58 -38.05 5.14
N GLN A 247 10.24 -37.17 4.38
CA GLN A 247 10.96 -36.02 4.92
C GLN A 247 10.01 -35.05 5.65
N ILE A 248 8.87 -34.71 5.05
CA ILE A 248 7.84 -33.88 5.66
C ILE A 248 7.39 -34.47 7.00
N ALA A 249 7.09 -35.78 7.06
CA ALA A 249 6.67 -36.40 8.31
C ALA A 249 7.74 -36.31 9.42
N ASN A 250 9.02 -36.44 9.05
CA ASN A 250 10.13 -36.28 10.00
C ASN A 250 10.22 -34.83 10.49
N TYR A 251 10.20 -33.84 9.59
CA TYR A 251 10.29 -32.43 9.97
C TYR A 251 9.05 -31.91 10.70
N VAL A 252 7.85 -32.38 10.36
CA VAL A 252 6.62 -32.10 11.12
C VAL A 252 6.74 -32.63 12.55
N PHE A 253 7.22 -33.87 12.72
CA PHE A 253 7.47 -34.42 14.05
C PHE A 253 8.53 -33.61 14.79
N GLU A 254 9.64 -33.30 14.13
CA GLU A 254 10.74 -32.57 14.74
C GLU A 254 10.33 -31.15 15.13
N ILE A 255 9.51 -30.49 14.32
CA ILE A 255 9.00 -29.17 14.65
C ILE A 255 8.17 -29.20 15.94
N ILE A 256 7.30 -30.20 16.08
CA ILE A 256 6.39 -30.30 17.22
C ILE A 256 7.12 -30.74 18.50
N PHE A 257 7.98 -31.76 18.40
CA PHE A 257 8.57 -32.43 19.56
C PHE A 257 10.00 -31.97 19.88
N GLY A 258 10.66 -31.25 18.96
CA GLY A 258 12.06 -30.82 19.10
C GLY A 258 13.06 -31.98 19.08
N VAL A 259 12.63 -33.15 18.59
CA VAL A 259 13.43 -34.37 18.47
C VAL A 259 13.05 -35.13 17.20
N ILE A 260 13.95 -35.98 16.73
CA ILE A 260 13.69 -36.86 15.58
C ILE A 260 12.93 -38.12 16.03
N PRO A 261 12.07 -38.76 15.20
CA PRO A 261 11.18 -39.85 15.65
C PRO A 261 11.89 -41.02 16.33
N TYR A 262 13.08 -41.39 15.88
CA TYR A 262 13.83 -42.57 16.37
C TYR A 262 15.01 -42.22 17.28
N PHE A 263 15.02 -41.02 17.87
CA PHE A 263 16.16 -40.53 18.66
C PHE A 263 16.54 -41.46 19.83
N PHE A 264 15.61 -42.26 20.34
CA PHE A 264 15.83 -43.18 21.45
C PHE A 264 16.56 -44.48 21.07
N LEU A 265 16.80 -44.74 19.79
CA LEU A 265 17.62 -45.87 19.34
C LEU A 265 19.11 -45.55 19.50
N ASN A 266 19.93 -46.60 19.65
CA ASN A 266 21.38 -46.51 19.84
C ASN A 266 22.13 -45.92 18.63
N ASP A 267 21.56 -46.02 17.43
CA ASP A 267 22.06 -45.41 16.20
C ASP A 267 20.92 -45.07 15.23
N ALA A 268 21.26 -44.36 14.15
CA ALA A 268 20.30 -43.96 13.12
C ALA A 268 20.18 -44.98 11.97
N ASP A 269 20.83 -46.14 12.06
CA ASP A 269 20.94 -47.09 10.96
C ASP A 269 19.60 -47.73 10.61
N ASP A 270 19.37 -47.91 9.31
CA ASP A 270 18.15 -48.55 8.82
C ASP A 270 18.04 -50.00 9.29
N SER A 271 19.17 -50.69 9.50
CA SER A 271 19.20 -52.05 10.04
C SER A 271 18.64 -52.09 11.46
N THR A 272 19.05 -51.14 12.30
CA THR A 272 18.58 -51.01 13.69
C THR A 272 17.09 -50.72 13.73
N LYS A 273 16.61 -49.76 12.95
CA LYS A 273 15.16 -49.44 12.83
C LYS A 273 14.34 -50.63 12.36
N LEU A 274 14.84 -51.42 11.39
CA LEU A 274 14.16 -52.62 10.92
C LEU A 274 14.11 -53.74 11.96
N ILE A 275 15.16 -53.92 12.76
CA ILE A 275 15.16 -54.89 13.86
C ILE A 275 14.16 -54.42 14.93
N TYR A 276 14.23 -53.16 15.33
CA TYR A 276 13.30 -52.56 16.29
C TYR A 276 11.83 -52.78 15.88
N LEU A 277 11.46 -52.43 14.65
CA LEU A 277 10.10 -52.55 14.14
C LEU A 277 9.62 -53.99 13.88
N LYS A 278 10.45 -55.03 14.12
CA LYS A 278 9.96 -56.42 14.11
C LYS A 278 9.21 -56.76 15.39
N ASP A 279 9.73 -56.28 16.50
CA ASP A 279 9.30 -56.69 17.84
C ASP A 279 8.59 -55.56 18.60
N ASN A 280 8.63 -54.33 18.07
CA ASN A 280 8.06 -53.14 18.70
C ASN A 280 7.27 -52.28 17.70
N GLU A 281 6.42 -51.42 18.24
CA GLU A 281 5.77 -50.34 17.50
C GLU A 281 6.25 -48.99 18.03
N TRP A 282 6.69 -48.12 17.11
CA TRP A 282 7.02 -46.74 17.41
C TRP A 282 5.84 -46.04 18.10
N PRO A 283 6.07 -45.27 19.19
CA PRO A 283 7.38 -44.94 19.79
C PRO A 283 7.85 -45.90 20.91
N ASN A 284 7.15 -46.98 21.20
CA ASN A 284 7.38 -47.79 22.41
C ASN A 284 8.65 -48.66 22.32
N ILE A 285 9.39 -48.77 23.43
CA ILE A 285 10.55 -49.66 23.53
C ILE A 285 10.76 -50.09 25.00
N ASP A 286 11.21 -51.33 25.21
CA ASP A 286 11.74 -51.76 26.50
C ASP A 286 13.12 -51.12 26.74
N TYR A 287 13.30 -50.41 27.86
CA TYR A 287 14.57 -49.78 28.22
C TYR A 287 15.70 -50.76 28.53
N ALA A 288 15.39 -52.04 28.74
CA ALA A 288 16.39 -53.10 28.81
C ALA A 288 16.88 -53.57 27.41
N SER A 289 16.26 -53.10 26.33
CA SER A 289 16.64 -53.47 24.96
C SER A 289 18.05 -53.02 24.61
N PRO A 290 18.87 -53.86 23.95
CA PRO A 290 20.19 -53.45 23.47
C PRO A 290 20.12 -52.40 22.34
N LEU A 291 18.95 -52.18 21.75
CA LEU A 291 18.73 -51.16 20.73
C LEU A 291 18.45 -49.79 21.35
N PHE A 292 18.17 -49.71 22.65
CA PHE A 292 17.82 -48.47 23.32
C PHE A 292 19.07 -47.67 23.70
N ASN A 293 19.04 -46.36 23.44
CA ASN A 293 20.05 -45.43 23.91
C ASN A 293 19.71 -44.94 25.32
N ALA A 294 20.38 -45.51 26.33
CA ALA A 294 20.17 -45.16 27.73
C ALA A 294 20.36 -43.66 28.04
N ALA A 295 21.19 -42.94 27.27
CA ALA A 295 21.38 -41.49 27.44
C ALA A 295 20.10 -40.69 27.14
N ASN A 296 19.20 -41.23 26.31
CA ASN A 296 17.99 -40.56 25.86
C ASN A 296 16.75 -40.96 26.67
N GLN A 297 16.89 -41.70 27.77
CA GLN A 297 15.75 -42.21 28.53
C GLN A 297 14.83 -41.13 29.06
N GLN A 298 15.38 -40.10 29.71
CA GLN A 298 14.57 -39.01 30.24
C GLN A 298 13.82 -38.28 29.10
N GLN A 299 14.51 -37.99 28.01
CA GLN A 299 13.91 -37.32 26.85
C GLN A 299 12.83 -38.20 26.18
N HIS A 300 13.03 -39.52 26.10
CA HIS A 300 12.02 -40.47 25.63
C HIS A 300 10.76 -40.44 26.51
N GLN A 301 10.92 -40.50 27.83
CA GLN A 301 9.80 -40.41 28.77
C GLN A 301 9.02 -39.10 28.60
N THR A 302 9.73 -37.98 28.44
CA THR A 302 9.11 -36.68 28.17
C THR A 302 8.29 -36.68 26.88
N VAL A 303 8.84 -37.25 25.80
CA VAL A 303 8.12 -37.33 24.51
C VAL A 303 6.90 -38.23 24.59
N ILE A 304 6.99 -39.40 25.25
CA ILE A 304 5.84 -40.28 25.45
C ILE A 304 4.74 -39.58 26.26
N SER A 305 5.11 -38.95 27.38
CA SER A 305 4.18 -38.16 28.19
C SER A 305 3.54 -37.03 27.38
N PHE A 306 4.30 -36.37 26.51
CA PHE A 306 3.78 -35.30 25.66
C PHE A 306 2.84 -35.84 24.56
N ILE A 307 3.15 -36.99 23.95
CA ILE A 307 2.25 -37.68 23.02
C ILE A 307 0.91 -38.01 23.70
N GLU A 308 0.93 -38.58 24.90
CA GLU A 308 -0.28 -38.89 25.67
C GLU A 308 -1.10 -37.64 25.99
N GLN A 309 -0.43 -36.53 26.33
CA GLN A 309 -1.10 -35.24 26.55
C GLN A 309 -1.78 -34.72 25.28
N LEU A 310 -1.12 -34.82 24.11
CA LEU A 310 -1.71 -34.45 22.83
C LEU A 310 -2.92 -35.31 22.47
N GLU A 311 -2.84 -36.63 22.66
CA GLU A 311 -3.97 -37.53 22.45
C GLU A 311 -5.17 -37.15 23.34
N ASN A 312 -4.92 -36.89 24.62
CA ASN A 312 -5.96 -36.47 25.57
C ASN A 312 -6.52 -35.07 25.27
N ALA A 313 -5.73 -34.19 24.65
CA ALA A 313 -6.13 -32.86 24.22
C ALA A 313 -6.88 -32.84 22.87
N GLY A 314 -7.19 -34.00 22.29
CA GLY A 314 -7.96 -34.12 21.04
C GLY A 314 -7.09 -34.25 19.77
N ALA A 315 -5.76 -34.23 19.88
CA ALA A 315 -4.86 -34.40 18.74
C ALA A 315 -4.54 -35.89 18.43
N LYS A 316 -5.48 -36.80 18.73
CA LYS A 316 -5.28 -38.25 18.52
C LYS A 316 -4.99 -38.57 17.05
N ASN A 317 -5.69 -37.93 16.12
CA ASN A 317 -5.49 -38.16 14.67
C ASN A 317 -4.05 -37.80 14.23
N LEU A 318 -3.45 -36.76 14.83
CA LEU A 318 -2.05 -36.39 14.60
C LEU A 318 -1.09 -37.50 15.04
N ILE A 319 -1.32 -38.06 16.23
CA ILE A 319 -0.48 -39.14 16.76
C ILE A 319 -0.68 -40.43 15.96
N ASP A 320 -1.90 -40.76 15.58
CA ASP A 320 -2.20 -41.92 14.74
C ASP A 320 -1.55 -41.79 13.35
N ALA A 321 -1.48 -40.58 12.80
CA ALA A 321 -0.72 -40.29 11.58
C ALA A 321 0.78 -40.59 11.76
N PHE A 322 1.42 -40.10 12.85
CA PHE A 322 2.82 -40.43 13.14
C PHE A 322 3.03 -41.94 13.32
N LYS A 323 2.17 -42.61 14.10
CA LYS A 323 2.21 -44.07 14.27
C LYS A 323 2.10 -44.79 12.93
N ARG A 324 1.19 -44.36 12.04
CA ARG A 324 1.05 -44.94 10.70
C ARG A 324 2.32 -44.75 9.88
N VAL A 325 2.87 -43.53 9.79
CA VAL A 325 4.04 -43.23 8.97
C VAL A 325 5.29 -43.91 9.51
N PHE A 326 5.59 -43.78 10.80
CA PHE A 326 6.81 -44.31 11.37
C PHE A 326 6.79 -45.84 11.49
N ASN A 327 5.63 -46.48 11.71
CA ASN A 327 5.56 -47.95 11.69
C ASN A 327 5.39 -48.50 10.27
N LYS A 328 4.19 -48.36 9.71
CA LYS A 328 3.82 -48.98 8.42
C LYS A 328 4.48 -48.24 7.24
N GLY A 329 4.53 -46.91 7.29
CA GLY A 329 5.13 -46.05 6.26
C GLY A 329 6.63 -46.21 6.10
N TYR A 330 7.34 -46.62 7.17
CA TYR A 330 8.77 -46.94 7.10
C TYR A 330 9.03 -48.20 6.26
N LYS A 331 8.17 -49.22 6.38
CA LYS A 331 8.28 -50.49 5.63
C LYS A 331 7.66 -50.41 4.24
N ASN A 332 6.59 -49.63 4.08
CA ASN A 332 5.82 -49.52 2.84
C ASN A 332 5.48 -48.05 2.56
N GLU A 333 6.03 -47.50 1.49
CA GLU A 333 5.95 -46.08 1.15
C GLU A 333 4.50 -45.61 0.90
N ASN A 334 3.62 -46.50 0.44
CA ASN A 334 2.19 -46.22 0.24
C ASN A 334 1.41 -45.99 1.55
N GLN A 335 2.02 -46.29 2.70
CA GLN A 335 1.42 -46.05 4.00
C GLN A 335 1.83 -44.70 4.58
N ARG A 336 2.72 -43.95 3.91
CA ARG A 336 3.08 -42.58 4.28
C ARG A 336 1.91 -41.65 3.97
N LEU A 337 1.71 -40.63 4.80
CA LEU A 337 0.78 -39.55 4.51
C LEU A 337 1.38 -38.62 3.48
N THR A 338 0.55 -38.14 2.57
CA THR A 338 0.89 -37.17 1.55
C THR A 338 0.94 -35.76 2.13
N SER A 339 1.51 -34.80 1.39
CA SER A 339 1.52 -33.39 1.80
C SER A 339 0.12 -32.85 2.07
N THR A 340 -0.86 -33.25 1.24
CA THR A 340 -2.26 -32.83 1.38
C THR A 340 -2.89 -33.40 2.64
N GLU A 341 -2.68 -34.70 2.92
CA GLU A 341 -3.19 -35.33 4.15
C GLU A 341 -2.57 -34.67 5.40
N TRP A 342 -1.27 -34.39 5.40
CA TRP A 342 -0.62 -33.68 6.51
C TRP A 342 -1.16 -32.27 6.70
N LYS A 343 -1.29 -31.49 5.61
CA LYS A 343 -1.86 -30.13 5.64
C LYS A 343 -3.29 -30.14 6.19
N ASN A 344 -4.14 -31.04 5.68
CA ASN A 344 -5.55 -31.14 6.09
C ASN A 344 -5.69 -31.56 7.56
N LEU A 345 -4.82 -32.45 8.03
CA LEU A 345 -4.79 -32.84 9.44
C LEU A 345 -4.38 -31.68 10.35
N LEU A 346 -3.36 -30.92 9.93
CA LEU A 346 -2.84 -29.82 10.73
C LEU A 346 -3.73 -28.57 10.66
N ILE A 347 -4.40 -28.29 9.55
CA ILE A 347 -5.36 -27.16 9.49
C ILE A 347 -6.52 -27.38 10.46
N GLU A 348 -7.14 -28.57 10.45
CA GLU A 348 -8.23 -28.95 11.37
C GLU A 348 -7.80 -28.79 12.84
N LEU A 349 -6.58 -29.26 13.17
CA LEU A 349 -6.06 -29.11 14.51
C LEU A 349 -5.85 -27.64 14.89
N ASN A 350 -5.28 -26.83 13.99
CA ASN A 350 -4.98 -25.42 14.25
C ASN A 350 -6.24 -24.55 14.35
N GLU A 351 -7.36 -24.91 13.71
CA GLU A 351 -8.65 -24.22 13.85
C GLU A 351 -9.15 -24.23 15.31
N SER A 352 -8.82 -25.27 16.08
CA SER A 352 -9.19 -25.38 17.50
C SER A 352 -8.25 -24.66 18.47
N LEU A 353 -7.13 -24.10 17.99
CA LEU A 353 -6.01 -23.60 18.81
C LEU A 353 -5.84 -22.08 18.82
N ASP A 354 -6.84 -21.32 18.37
CA ASP A 354 -6.82 -19.85 18.28
C ASP A 354 -5.54 -19.30 17.62
N ASN A 355 -5.20 -19.86 16.45
CA ASN A 355 -4.08 -19.39 15.63
C ASN A 355 -4.45 -18.18 14.76
N THR A 356 -5.42 -17.37 15.21
CA THR A 356 -5.71 -16.09 14.57
C THR A 356 -4.50 -15.14 14.64
N PRO A 357 -4.37 -14.16 13.74
CA PRO A 357 -3.27 -13.21 13.80
C PRO A 357 -3.33 -12.38 15.09
N LEU A 358 -2.17 -11.91 15.55
CA LEU A 358 -2.08 -11.12 16.78
C LEU A 358 -1.50 -9.73 16.51
N ILE A 359 -2.19 -8.69 16.97
CA ILE A 359 -1.66 -7.33 17.07
C ILE A 359 -1.15 -7.12 18.50
N LYS A 360 0.17 -7.18 18.71
CA LYS A 360 0.80 -6.90 20.01
C LYS A 360 0.78 -5.41 20.34
N SER A 361 1.01 -4.57 19.34
CA SER A 361 0.88 -3.12 19.47
C SER A 361 0.51 -2.50 18.13
N PHE A 362 -0.25 -1.41 18.19
CA PHE A 362 -0.52 -0.51 17.08
C PHE A 362 -0.54 0.91 17.65
N THR A 363 0.39 1.76 17.21
CA THR A 363 0.64 3.10 17.76
C THR A 363 0.86 4.12 16.66
N SER A 364 0.59 5.39 16.96
CA SER A 364 0.94 6.52 16.11
C SER A 364 1.87 7.49 16.84
N ASP A 365 2.70 8.22 16.10
CA ASP A 365 3.57 9.26 16.65
C ASP A 365 2.79 10.50 17.12
N LYS A 366 1.58 10.71 16.56
CA LYS A 366 0.67 11.80 16.89
C LYS A 366 -0.74 11.26 17.14
N THR A 367 -1.48 11.94 18.00
CA THR A 367 -2.93 11.73 18.19
C THR A 367 -3.77 12.83 17.56
N THR A 368 -3.13 13.91 17.11
CA THR A 368 -3.76 15.06 16.47
C THR A 368 -2.96 15.55 15.27
N ILE A 369 -3.66 16.21 14.34
CA ILE A 369 -3.04 17.01 13.28
C ILE A 369 -3.47 18.47 13.45
N ASP A 370 -2.57 19.41 13.18
CA ASP A 370 -2.80 20.86 13.33
C ASP A 370 -2.96 21.55 11.96
N LYS A 371 -2.70 20.82 10.87
CA LYS A 371 -2.91 21.30 9.50
C LYS A 371 -3.34 20.19 8.56
N LYS A 372 -4.00 20.59 7.48
CA LYS A 372 -4.34 19.72 6.36
C LYS A 372 -3.09 19.12 5.70
N ASN A 373 -3.17 17.86 5.31
CA ASN A 373 -2.12 17.03 4.70
C ASN A 373 -0.92 16.81 5.63
N GLU A 374 -1.11 16.90 6.95
CA GLU A 374 -0.06 16.58 7.89
C GLU A 374 0.20 15.06 7.93
N SER A 375 1.48 14.69 7.94
CA SER A 375 1.91 13.31 8.05
C SER A 375 1.86 12.82 9.49
N VAL A 376 1.28 11.63 9.67
CA VAL A 376 1.27 10.84 10.91
C VAL A 376 1.94 9.51 10.62
N ASN A 377 2.87 9.10 11.47
CA ASN A 377 3.61 7.85 11.34
C ASN A 377 2.98 6.78 12.24
N PHE A 378 2.71 5.61 11.66
CA PHE A 378 2.12 4.47 12.34
C PHE A 378 3.13 3.34 12.48
N SER A 379 3.23 2.79 13.68
CA SER A 379 4.07 1.64 14.01
C SER A 379 3.23 0.51 14.58
N PHE A 380 3.57 -0.73 14.25
CA PHE A 380 2.84 -1.90 14.72
C PHE A 380 3.79 -3.07 14.99
N ASN A 381 3.40 -3.96 15.91
CA ASN A 381 4.04 -5.23 16.18
C ASN A 381 2.98 -6.33 16.05
N THR A 382 3.17 -7.23 15.10
CA THR A 382 2.18 -8.24 14.71
C THR A 382 2.81 -9.63 14.61
N GLN A 383 2.02 -10.68 14.87
CA GLN A 383 2.44 -12.08 14.77
C GLN A 383 1.40 -12.91 14.02
N LYS A 384 1.80 -14.10 13.55
CA LYS A 384 0.94 -15.09 12.88
C LYS A 384 0.15 -14.50 11.70
N TYR A 385 0.81 -13.80 10.80
CA TYR A 385 0.14 -13.12 9.69
C TYR A 385 0.77 -13.40 8.33
N ASN A 386 -0.09 -13.51 7.31
CA ASN A 386 0.30 -13.66 5.90
C ASN A 386 0.22 -12.30 5.19
N ALA A 387 -0.68 -11.42 5.62
CA ALA A 387 -0.82 -10.09 5.07
C ALA A 387 -1.35 -9.09 6.10
N LEU A 388 -1.00 -7.83 5.88
CA LEU A 388 -1.32 -6.71 6.74
C LEU A 388 -1.76 -5.54 5.85
N TYR A 389 -2.83 -4.86 6.24
CA TYR A 389 -3.36 -3.70 5.56
C TYR A 389 -3.41 -2.52 6.52
N LEU A 390 -2.89 -1.38 6.11
CA LEU A 390 -3.02 -0.13 6.86
C LEU A 390 -3.95 0.78 6.06
N ASP A 391 -5.10 1.09 6.63
CA ASP A 391 -6.15 1.91 6.02
C ASP A 391 -6.62 1.39 4.65
N GLY A 392 -6.66 0.06 4.51
CA GLY A 392 -7.06 -0.64 3.28
C GLY A 392 -5.91 -0.92 2.30
N GLU A 393 -4.75 -0.27 2.48
CA GLU A 393 -3.58 -0.47 1.62
C GLU A 393 -2.72 -1.63 2.11
N LEU A 394 -2.36 -2.54 1.21
CA LEU A 394 -1.52 -3.70 1.51
C LEU A 394 -0.10 -3.23 1.87
N VAL A 395 0.39 -3.65 3.03
CA VAL A 395 1.72 -3.31 3.54
C VAL A 395 2.70 -4.44 3.22
N PRO A 396 3.94 -4.14 2.79
CA PRO A 396 4.98 -5.16 2.59
C PRO A 396 5.21 -6.03 3.83
N LEU A 397 5.41 -7.33 3.62
CA LEU A 397 5.44 -8.34 4.68
C LEU A 397 6.48 -8.13 5.78
N GLN A 398 7.51 -7.32 5.58
CA GLN A 398 8.61 -7.11 6.53
C GLN A 398 8.83 -5.64 6.88
N THR A 399 7.76 -4.83 6.83
CA THR A 399 7.86 -3.42 7.24
C THR A 399 8.11 -3.32 8.74
N THR A 400 9.32 -2.87 9.10
CA THR A 400 9.73 -2.54 10.48
C THR A 400 9.70 -1.04 10.72
N ASP A 401 9.91 -0.24 9.67
CA ASP A 401 9.86 1.21 9.75
C ASP A 401 8.42 1.74 9.86
N PRO A 402 8.20 2.86 10.57
CA PRO A 402 6.88 3.48 10.64
C PRO A 402 6.35 3.87 9.26
N ILE A 403 5.05 3.65 9.02
CA ILE A 403 4.37 4.02 7.78
C ILE A 403 3.74 5.40 7.93
N SER A 404 4.08 6.31 7.02
CA SER A 404 3.57 7.68 7.03
C SER A 404 2.27 7.81 6.21
N ILE A 405 1.19 8.29 6.83
CA ILE A 405 -0.06 8.63 6.16
C ILE A 405 -0.29 10.14 6.27
N SER A 406 -0.58 10.79 5.14
CA SER A 406 -0.98 12.21 5.10
C SER A 406 -2.49 12.32 5.32
N LEU A 407 -2.90 13.09 6.33
CA LEU A 407 -4.29 13.25 6.72
C LEU A 407 -4.78 14.68 6.48
N ASP A 408 -5.98 14.82 5.93
CA ASP A 408 -6.62 16.11 5.63
C ASP A 408 -7.59 16.58 6.71
N ASP A 409 -8.18 15.65 7.46
CA ASP A 409 -9.07 15.89 8.60
C ASP A 409 -8.90 14.76 9.64
N SER A 410 -9.73 14.79 10.69
CA SER A 410 -9.85 13.72 11.68
C SER A 410 -10.17 12.41 10.98
N LYS A 411 -9.43 11.35 11.31
CA LYS A 411 -9.59 10.05 10.68
C LYS A 411 -9.38 8.93 11.70
N GLU A 412 -10.16 7.87 11.56
CA GLU A 412 -9.89 6.59 12.21
C GLU A 412 -9.07 5.73 11.26
N VAL A 413 -7.83 5.45 11.62
CA VAL A 413 -6.90 4.64 10.83
C VAL A 413 -6.97 3.21 11.33
N THR A 414 -7.21 2.28 10.42
CA THR A 414 -7.41 0.86 10.72
C THR A 414 -6.21 0.04 10.28
N LEU A 415 -5.67 -0.78 11.19
CA LEU A 415 -4.72 -1.84 10.90
C LEU A 415 -5.48 -3.17 10.84
N LYS A 416 -5.52 -3.82 9.68
CA LYS A 416 -6.10 -5.16 9.50
C LYS A 416 -4.98 -6.17 9.27
N VAL A 417 -5.01 -7.28 10.01
CA VAL A 417 -4.01 -8.35 9.92
C VAL A 417 -4.73 -9.67 9.66
N LYS A 418 -4.27 -10.45 8.67
CA LYS A 418 -4.93 -11.70 8.26
C LYS A 418 -3.96 -12.88 8.12
N ASN A 419 -4.47 -14.08 8.37
CA ASN A 419 -3.86 -15.35 8.02
C ASN A 419 -4.94 -16.37 7.59
N ASP A 420 -4.59 -17.65 7.50
CA ASP A 420 -5.52 -18.71 7.08
C ASP A 420 -6.61 -19.03 8.13
N PHE A 421 -6.43 -18.60 9.38
CA PHE A 421 -7.30 -18.90 10.52
C PHE A 421 -8.19 -17.71 10.92
N GLY A 422 -7.99 -16.53 10.35
CA GLY A 422 -8.87 -15.38 10.56
C GLY A 422 -8.23 -14.02 10.27
N GLU A 423 -8.94 -12.98 10.66
CA GLU A 423 -8.49 -11.60 10.62
C GLU A 423 -8.74 -10.88 11.95
N VAL A 424 -7.84 -9.95 12.29
CA VAL A 424 -7.98 -9.07 13.45
C VAL A 424 -7.74 -7.63 13.01
N GLU A 425 -8.39 -6.69 13.71
CA GLU A 425 -8.29 -5.27 13.41
C GLU A 425 -7.92 -4.48 14.68
N GLY A 426 -7.14 -3.41 14.49
CA GLY A 426 -6.88 -2.39 15.49
C GLY A 426 -7.09 -1.00 14.89
N THR A 427 -7.62 -0.07 15.67
CA THR A 427 -7.96 1.28 15.18
C THR A 427 -7.28 2.36 16.03
N ILE A 428 -6.78 3.40 15.38
CA ILE A 428 -6.27 4.61 16.04
C ILE A 428 -7.02 5.81 15.47
N ARG A 429 -7.61 6.60 16.37
CA ARG A 429 -8.28 7.84 15.99
C ARG A 429 -7.32 9.03 16.07
N ILE A 430 -7.10 9.68 14.93
CA ILE A 430 -6.38 10.95 14.82
C ILE A 430 -7.41 12.09 14.73
N GLN A 431 -7.28 13.10 15.57
CA GLN A 431 -8.20 14.25 15.59
C GLN A 431 -7.58 15.47 14.90
N ALA A 432 -8.34 16.15 14.05
CA ALA A 432 -7.94 17.45 13.53
C ALA A 432 -8.22 18.55 14.56
N ASN A 433 -7.16 19.22 15.01
CA ASN A 433 -7.25 20.37 15.90
C ASN A 433 -7.60 21.62 15.10
N LYS A 434 -8.89 21.80 14.81
CA LYS A 434 -9.38 22.91 13.99
C LYS A 434 -9.47 24.18 14.83
N VAL A 435 -8.51 25.07 14.64
CA VAL A 435 -8.53 26.44 15.18
C VAL A 435 -8.92 27.41 14.07
N GLU A 436 -9.90 28.27 14.34
CA GLU A 436 -10.33 29.29 13.39
C GLU A 436 -9.24 30.37 13.18
N PRO A 437 -8.99 30.82 11.94
CA PRO A 437 -8.10 31.93 11.66
C PRO A 437 -8.70 33.25 12.14
N GLU A 438 -7.87 34.14 12.66
CA GLU A 438 -8.30 35.44 13.15
C GLU A 438 -7.54 36.58 12.47
N ILE A 439 -8.27 37.64 12.08
CA ILE A 439 -7.70 38.92 11.64
C ILE A 439 -7.79 39.90 12.81
N LEU A 440 -6.68 40.09 13.52
CA LEU A 440 -6.59 40.99 14.67
C LEU A 440 -6.65 42.46 14.23
N SER A 441 -5.94 42.83 13.17
CA SER A 441 -6.00 44.17 12.57
C SER A 441 -5.77 44.14 11.05
N PHE A 442 -6.38 45.09 10.35
CA PHE A 442 -6.12 45.38 8.93
C PHE A 442 -6.36 46.87 8.72
N GLU A 443 -5.29 47.63 8.55
CA GLU A 443 -5.25 49.09 8.65
C GLU A 443 -4.42 49.67 7.49
N ALA A 444 -4.66 50.94 7.16
CA ALA A 444 -3.88 51.69 6.19
C ALA A 444 -3.21 52.89 6.88
N SER A 445 -2.05 53.30 6.37
CA SER A 445 -1.37 54.52 6.83
C SER A 445 -2.21 55.78 6.63
N LYS A 446 -3.03 55.84 5.57
CA LYS A 446 -4.09 56.83 5.35
C LYS A 446 -5.28 56.20 4.62
N LEU A 447 -6.49 56.70 4.88
CA LEU A 447 -7.71 56.28 4.19
C LEU A 447 -7.98 57.04 2.88
N VAL A 448 -7.26 58.15 2.66
CA VAL A 448 -7.31 58.93 1.42
C VAL A 448 -5.89 59.11 0.92
N ARG A 449 -5.64 58.77 -0.35
CA ARG A 449 -4.37 59.07 -1.02
C ARG A 449 -4.43 60.48 -1.58
N ASP A 450 -3.67 61.39 -0.97
CA ASP A 450 -3.59 62.82 -1.25
C ASP A 450 -2.26 63.23 -1.92
N SER A 451 -1.34 62.27 -2.11
CA SER A 451 -0.03 62.49 -2.73
C SER A 451 0.44 61.26 -3.52
N LEU A 452 1.49 61.40 -4.33
CA LEU A 452 2.08 60.29 -5.09
C LEU A 452 2.73 59.20 -4.20
N SER A 453 2.90 59.45 -2.89
CA SER A 453 3.39 58.43 -1.96
C SER A 453 2.41 57.25 -1.89
N PRO A 454 2.91 56.01 -1.74
CA PRO A 454 2.06 54.83 -1.58
C PRO A 454 1.33 54.84 -0.23
N ILE A 455 0.22 54.11 -0.16
CA ILE A 455 -0.46 53.81 1.09
C ILE A 455 0.06 52.48 1.62
N ASN A 456 0.56 52.45 2.85
CA ASN A 456 1.01 51.22 3.47
C ASN A 456 -0.17 50.52 4.15
N LEU A 457 -0.52 49.33 3.68
CA LEU A 457 -1.46 48.42 4.33
C LEU A 457 -0.72 47.59 5.36
N THR A 458 -1.17 47.54 6.60
CA THR A 458 -0.60 46.71 7.68
C THR A 458 -1.66 45.78 8.24
N TRP A 459 -1.29 44.53 8.52
CA TRP A 459 -2.18 43.55 9.13
C TRP A 459 -1.52 42.73 10.24
N ARG A 460 -2.36 42.29 11.17
CA ARG A 460 -2.01 41.31 12.19
C ARG A 460 -3.03 40.18 12.17
N VAL A 461 -2.56 38.95 12.21
CA VAL A 461 -3.37 37.73 12.14
C VAL A 461 -2.91 36.68 13.15
N SER A 462 -3.76 35.70 13.44
CA SER A 462 -3.45 34.53 14.26
C SER A 462 -4.07 33.27 13.64
N ASN A 463 -3.44 32.11 13.83
CA ASN A 463 -3.90 30.80 13.30
C ASN A 463 -4.08 30.76 11.77
N VAL A 464 -3.21 31.46 11.03
CA VAL A 464 -3.30 31.60 9.57
C VAL A 464 -2.16 30.85 8.88
N LYS A 465 -2.52 30.06 7.86
CA LYS A 465 -1.61 29.43 6.91
C LYS A 465 -1.16 30.38 5.82
N SER A 466 -2.07 31.17 5.26
CA SER A 466 -1.74 32.14 4.21
C SER A 466 -2.75 33.29 4.12
N ILE A 467 -2.31 34.40 3.54
CA ILE A 467 -3.12 35.61 3.35
C ILE A 467 -3.13 35.99 1.88
N LYS A 468 -4.29 36.44 1.39
CA LYS A 468 -4.47 37.04 0.08
C LYS A 468 -5.15 38.39 0.23
N ILE A 469 -4.66 39.41 -0.47
CA ILE A 469 -5.29 40.74 -0.50
C ILE A 469 -5.74 40.98 -1.94
N THR A 470 -6.99 41.41 -2.15
CA THR A 470 -7.47 41.75 -3.50
C THR A 470 -6.64 42.86 -4.12
N ASN A 471 -6.43 42.81 -5.44
CA ASN A 471 -5.57 43.75 -6.18
C ASN A 471 -4.08 43.69 -5.81
N VAL A 472 -3.65 42.66 -5.07
CA VAL A 472 -2.26 42.35 -4.76
C VAL A 472 -1.94 40.95 -5.26
N ASN A 473 -1.04 40.83 -6.24
CA ASN A 473 -0.63 39.55 -6.83
C ASN A 473 0.46 38.85 -6.00
N GLN A 474 0.29 38.79 -4.69
CA GLN A 474 1.20 38.16 -3.76
C GLN A 474 0.41 37.48 -2.63
N THR A 475 0.93 36.35 -2.16
CA THR A 475 0.46 35.66 -0.95
C THR A 475 1.43 35.92 0.19
N PHE A 476 0.91 36.10 1.40
CA PHE A 476 1.71 36.33 2.59
C PHE A 476 1.50 35.23 3.63
N GLU A 477 2.47 35.07 4.52
CA GLU A 477 2.40 34.19 5.68
C GLU A 477 2.46 35.05 6.94
N GLY A 478 1.48 34.91 7.84
CA GLY A 478 1.44 35.65 9.11
C GLY A 478 1.31 37.17 8.97
N ASN A 479 1.82 37.89 9.97
CA ASN A 479 1.74 39.35 10.05
C ASN A 479 2.59 40.01 8.96
N GLY A 480 2.16 41.17 8.46
CA GLY A 480 2.88 41.84 7.40
C GLY A 480 2.35 43.22 7.06
N ASN A 481 2.98 43.80 6.06
CA ASN A 481 2.54 45.04 5.43
C ASN A 481 2.87 45.04 3.93
N ILE A 482 2.17 45.86 3.16
CA ILE A 482 2.48 46.11 1.75
C ILE A 482 2.07 47.52 1.34
N ASP A 483 2.88 48.13 0.49
CA ASP A 483 2.57 49.40 -0.15
C ASP A 483 1.66 49.21 -1.36
N VAL A 484 0.60 50.02 -1.44
CA VAL A 484 -0.36 50.02 -2.54
C VAL A 484 -0.53 51.43 -3.11
N GLU A 485 -0.80 51.49 -4.41
CA GLU A 485 -0.88 52.75 -5.15
C GLU A 485 -2.20 52.88 -5.92
N PRO A 486 -3.36 52.98 -5.24
CA PRO A 486 -4.63 53.18 -5.91
C PRO A 486 -4.67 54.53 -6.64
N THR A 487 -5.30 54.57 -7.82
CA THR A 487 -5.58 55.78 -8.62
C THR A 487 -7.07 56.13 -8.68
N THR A 488 -7.92 55.25 -8.16
CA THR A 488 -9.36 55.43 -7.98
C THR A 488 -9.76 54.82 -6.64
N THR A 489 -10.95 55.15 -6.13
CA THR A 489 -11.49 54.54 -4.91
C THR A 489 -11.44 53.02 -5.01
N THR A 490 -10.56 52.40 -4.20
CA THR A 490 -10.25 50.98 -4.31
C THR A 490 -10.60 50.27 -3.01
N LYS A 491 -11.34 49.17 -3.14
CA LYS A 491 -11.66 48.26 -2.04
C LYS A 491 -10.61 47.15 -1.95
N TYR A 492 -9.90 47.10 -0.83
CA TYR A 492 -8.98 46.03 -0.48
C TYR A 492 -9.67 45.05 0.48
N CYS A 493 -9.67 43.76 0.14
CA CYS A 493 -10.19 42.69 0.98
C CYS A 493 -9.05 41.75 1.35
N LEU A 494 -8.67 41.74 2.63
CA LEU A 494 -7.74 40.78 3.20
C LEU A 494 -8.50 39.49 3.48
N THR A 495 -8.03 38.37 2.92
CA THR A 495 -8.54 37.02 3.13
C THR A 495 -7.48 36.21 3.86
N ALA A 496 -7.75 35.86 5.11
CA ALA A 496 -6.92 34.96 5.92
C ALA A 496 -7.42 33.53 5.77
N LEU A 497 -6.51 32.61 5.42
CA LEU A 497 -6.76 31.18 5.25
C LEU A 497 -6.18 30.40 6.44
N GLY A 498 -7.02 29.65 7.15
CA GLY A 498 -6.63 28.77 8.25
C GLY A 498 -5.90 27.51 7.81
N PHE A 499 -5.42 26.72 8.77
CA PHE A 499 -4.65 25.50 8.52
C PHE A 499 -5.49 24.33 7.98
N PHE A 500 -6.82 24.40 8.08
CA PHE A 500 -7.79 23.47 7.47
C PHE A 500 -8.71 24.18 6.47
N ASP A 501 -8.16 25.14 5.71
CA ASP A 501 -8.83 25.90 4.65
C ASP A 501 -10.03 26.76 5.11
N GLN A 502 -10.19 27.00 6.41
CA GLN A 502 -11.14 27.99 6.93
C GLN A 502 -10.78 29.39 6.43
N LYS A 503 -11.76 30.29 6.33
CA LYS A 503 -11.58 31.62 5.74
C LYS A 503 -12.22 32.69 6.59
N VAL A 504 -11.46 33.74 6.87
CA VAL A 504 -11.97 35.00 7.44
C VAL A 504 -11.51 36.15 6.56
N THR A 505 -12.38 37.14 6.37
CA THR A 505 -12.12 38.29 5.51
C THR A 505 -12.32 39.61 6.25
N LYS A 506 -11.50 40.61 5.93
CA LYS A 506 -11.67 41.99 6.40
C LYS A 506 -11.45 42.97 5.26
N GLU A 507 -12.31 43.97 5.18
CA GLU A 507 -12.34 44.93 4.09
C GLU A 507 -11.83 46.30 4.56
N LEU A 508 -11.17 47.01 3.65
CA LEU A 508 -10.67 48.36 3.82
C LEU A 508 -10.87 49.12 2.51
N ILE A 509 -11.45 50.30 2.59
CA ILE A 509 -11.65 51.17 1.42
C ILE A 509 -10.64 52.30 1.52
N ILE A 510 -9.84 52.47 0.46
CA ILE A 510 -8.95 53.61 0.30
C ILE A 510 -9.51 54.48 -0.81
N ASP A 511 -9.78 55.72 -0.48
CA ASP A 511 -10.20 56.73 -1.44
C ASP A 511 -8.99 57.47 -2.03
N VAL A 512 -9.21 58.18 -3.13
CA VAL A 512 -8.20 59.06 -3.73
C VAL A 512 -8.74 60.48 -3.76
N VAL A 513 -7.87 61.46 -3.57
CA VAL A 513 -8.27 62.86 -3.74
C VAL A 513 -8.81 63.06 -5.16
N SER A 514 -9.99 63.65 -5.26
CA SER A 514 -10.70 63.88 -6.52
C SER A 514 -11.00 65.37 -6.66
N PRO A 515 -10.77 65.95 -7.86
CA PRO A 515 -11.06 67.36 -8.10
C PRO A 515 -12.56 67.60 -7.95
N LYS A 516 -12.93 68.77 -7.41
CA LYS A 516 -14.32 69.16 -7.23
C LYS A 516 -14.58 70.48 -7.95
N ILE A 517 -15.62 70.52 -8.79
CA ILE A 517 -16.09 71.75 -9.41
C ILE A 517 -17.09 72.41 -8.44
N ASN A 518 -16.64 73.42 -7.69
CA ASN A 518 -17.46 74.16 -6.74
C ASN A 518 -18.56 74.93 -7.49
N PHE A 519 -18.19 75.64 -8.55
CA PHE A 519 -19.15 76.17 -9.51
C PHE A 519 -18.55 76.24 -10.91
N PHE A 520 -19.44 76.18 -11.90
CA PHE A 520 -19.16 76.48 -13.29
C PHE A 520 -20.42 77.15 -13.82
N THR A 521 -20.31 78.42 -14.19
CA THR A 521 -21.43 79.28 -14.58
C THR A 521 -21.01 80.22 -15.70
N TRP A 522 -21.99 80.86 -16.31
CA TRP A 522 -21.76 81.88 -17.31
C TRP A 522 -22.66 83.10 -17.07
N GLU A 523 -22.23 84.26 -17.57
CA GLU A 523 -23.05 85.47 -17.66
C GLU A 523 -22.76 86.23 -18.97
N VAL A 524 -23.70 87.05 -19.44
CA VAL A 524 -23.48 87.87 -20.64
C VAL A 524 -22.57 89.05 -20.29
N ASN A 525 -21.48 89.23 -21.04
CA ASN A 525 -20.56 90.35 -20.85
C ASN A 525 -20.73 91.39 -21.97
N LEU A 526 -21.59 92.37 -21.72
CA LEU A 526 -21.88 93.46 -22.65
C LEU A 526 -20.69 94.43 -22.85
N GLU A 527 -19.70 94.44 -21.95
CA GLU A 527 -18.50 95.27 -22.06
C GLU A 527 -17.55 94.76 -23.16
N HIS A 528 -17.60 93.46 -23.45
CA HIS A 528 -16.79 92.79 -24.48
C HIS A 528 -17.57 92.53 -25.80
N GLY A 529 -18.82 92.98 -25.88
CA GLY A 529 -19.68 92.91 -27.07
C GLY A 529 -20.96 92.10 -26.87
N ILE A 530 -21.94 92.28 -27.77
CA ILE A 530 -23.26 91.60 -27.70
C ILE A 530 -23.18 90.07 -27.89
N ASP A 531 -22.10 89.59 -28.51
CA ASP A 531 -21.84 88.19 -28.82
C ASP A 531 -20.82 87.58 -27.85
N ASN A 532 -20.71 88.08 -26.61
CA ASN A 532 -19.71 87.60 -25.65
C ASN A 532 -20.33 87.15 -24.32
N VAL A 533 -19.81 86.04 -23.78
CA VAL A 533 -20.14 85.54 -22.43
C VAL A 533 -18.89 85.34 -21.59
N ASP A 534 -19.04 85.60 -20.30
CA ASP A 534 -18.05 85.33 -19.27
C ASP A 534 -18.30 83.95 -18.68
N LEU A 535 -17.39 83.02 -18.92
CA LEU A 535 -17.37 81.72 -18.23
C LEU A 535 -16.58 81.86 -16.94
N LYS A 536 -17.19 81.55 -15.81
CA LYS A 536 -16.56 81.59 -14.49
C LYS A 536 -16.57 80.21 -13.84
N TRP A 537 -15.42 79.76 -13.34
CA TRP A 537 -15.30 78.49 -12.63
C TRP A 537 -14.43 78.61 -11.39
N GLU A 538 -14.77 77.78 -10.41
CA GLU A 538 -13.95 77.52 -9.24
C GLU A 538 -13.91 76.02 -8.99
N THR A 539 -12.69 75.51 -8.82
CA THR A 539 -12.40 74.12 -8.55
C THR A 539 -11.52 73.97 -7.32
N GLU A 540 -11.67 72.83 -6.64
CA GLU A 540 -10.87 72.40 -5.49
C GLU A 540 -10.12 71.12 -5.88
N ASP A 541 -8.96 70.86 -5.28
CA ASP A 541 -8.09 69.69 -5.56
C ASP A 541 -7.79 69.45 -7.05
N THR A 542 -7.73 70.54 -7.83
CA THR A 542 -7.56 70.53 -9.29
C THR A 542 -6.22 71.12 -9.67
N GLN A 543 -5.47 70.42 -10.53
CA GLN A 543 -4.17 70.87 -11.04
C GLN A 543 -4.32 71.80 -12.24
N ASN A 544 -5.22 71.45 -13.16
CA ASN A 544 -5.59 72.26 -14.31
C ASN A 544 -7.00 71.93 -14.78
N VAL A 545 -7.57 72.81 -15.59
CA VAL A 545 -8.87 72.61 -16.24
C VAL A 545 -8.72 72.57 -17.76
N GLU A 546 -9.69 71.94 -18.42
CA GLU A 546 -9.87 72.00 -19.87
C GLU A 546 -11.33 72.37 -20.16
N ILE A 547 -11.56 73.43 -20.92
CA ILE A 547 -12.91 73.89 -21.27
C ILE A 547 -13.11 73.79 -22.77
N THR A 548 -14.13 73.07 -23.20
CA THR A 548 -14.47 72.88 -24.62
C THR A 548 -15.88 73.41 -24.93
N PRO A 549 -16.13 73.98 -26.13
CA PRO A 549 -15.18 74.20 -27.23
C PRO A 549 -14.38 75.51 -27.12
N ASN A 550 -13.17 75.51 -27.70
CA ASN A 550 -12.35 76.71 -28.02
C ASN A 550 -11.91 77.63 -26.86
N VAL A 551 -11.85 77.16 -25.62
CA VAL A 551 -11.31 77.93 -24.48
C VAL A 551 -9.91 77.40 -24.14
N LYS A 552 -8.91 78.29 -24.09
CA LYS A 552 -7.49 77.93 -23.87
C LYS A 552 -7.02 78.10 -22.43
N GLU A 553 -7.96 78.29 -21.51
CA GLU A 553 -7.66 78.48 -20.09
C GLU A 553 -7.31 77.15 -19.42
N THR A 554 -6.28 77.19 -18.56
CA THR A 554 -5.74 75.99 -17.88
C THR A 554 -5.69 76.15 -16.36
N MET A 555 -5.92 77.35 -15.84
CA MET A 555 -5.89 77.63 -14.40
C MET A 555 -7.07 76.98 -13.68
N SER A 556 -6.82 76.44 -12.48
CA SER A 556 -7.85 75.76 -11.66
C SER A 556 -9.06 76.64 -11.36
N ASN A 557 -8.86 77.94 -11.21
CA ASN A 557 -9.91 78.94 -11.00
C ASN A 557 -9.74 80.06 -12.02
N GLY A 558 -10.82 80.57 -12.58
CA GLY A 558 -10.70 81.58 -13.61
C GLY A 558 -12.00 82.16 -14.15
N LEU A 559 -11.79 83.13 -15.05
CA LEU A 559 -12.80 83.82 -15.85
C LEU A 559 -12.30 83.82 -17.29
N ALA A 560 -13.12 83.37 -18.24
CA ALA A 560 -12.81 83.40 -19.67
C ALA A 560 -13.87 84.18 -20.43
N HIS A 561 -13.43 85.11 -21.26
CA HIS A 561 -14.28 85.89 -22.16
C HIS A 561 -14.40 85.15 -23.50
N VAL A 562 -15.58 84.62 -23.82
CA VAL A 562 -15.77 83.73 -24.96
C VAL A 562 -16.84 84.28 -25.91
N PRO A 563 -16.51 84.55 -27.18
CA PRO A 563 -17.50 84.97 -28.15
C PRO A 563 -18.39 83.79 -28.57
N ILE A 564 -19.72 83.95 -28.48
CA ILE A 564 -20.72 83.00 -28.94
C ILE A 564 -21.76 83.71 -29.82
N SER A 565 -22.10 83.12 -30.98
CA SER A 565 -23.11 83.65 -31.92
C SER A 565 -24.42 82.85 -31.92
N MET A 566 -24.44 81.71 -31.21
CA MET A 566 -25.60 80.85 -31.01
C MET A 566 -25.48 80.16 -29.65
N GLU A 567 -26.57 79.51 -29.23
CA GLU A 567 -26.56 78.66 -28.05
C GLU A 567 -25.40 77.65 -28.11
N THR A 568 -24.51 77.71 -27.12
CA THR A 568 -23.28 76.93 -27.08
C THR A 568 -23.16 76.23 -25.73
N THR A 569 -23.03 74.91 -25.75
CA THR A 569 -22.75 74.12 -24.54
C THR A 569 -21.26 74.06 -24.30
N PHE A 570 -20.84 74.50 -23.12
CA PHE A 570 -19.47 74.42 -22.64
C PHE A 570 -19.33 73.26 -21.65
N LYS A 571 -18.24 72.49 -21.80
CA LYS A 571 -17.85 71.40 -20.91
C LYS A 571 -16.53 71.73 -20.23
N LEU A 572 -16.57 71.87 -18.91
CA LEU A 572 -15.39 72.01 -18.05
C LEU A 572 -14.96 70.64 -17.56
N ILE A 573 -13.71 70.25 -17.82
CA ILE A 573 -13.05 69.06 -17.30
C ILE A 573 -11.98 69.52 -16.31
N ALA A 574 -12.20 69.32 -15.01
CA ALA A 574 -11.22 69.58 -13.97
C ALA A 574 -10.33 68.34 -13.78
N LYS A 575 -9.01 68.48 -14.02
CA LYS A 575 -8.03 67.40 -13.89
C LYS A 575 -7.31 67.51 -12.55
N GLY A 576 -7.52 66.51 -11.69
CA GLY A 576 -6.88 66.39 -10.38
C GLY A 576 -5.66 65.47 -10.42
N LEU A 577 -5.14 65.12 -9.25
CA LEU A 577 -3.91 64.33 -9.12
C LEU A 577 -4.02 62.90 -9.70
N PHE A 578 -5.17 62.25 -9.57
CA PHE A 578 -5.37 60.85 -9.98
C PHE A 578 -6.51 60.64 -10.99
N ASN A 579 -7.51 61.52 -10.99
CA ASN A 579 -8.70 61.42 -11.83
C ASN A 579 -9.18 62.82 -12.26
N SER A 580 -10.24 62.86 -13.08
CA SER A 580 -10.85 64.10 -13.57
C SER A 580 -12.36 64.07 -13.39
N VAL A 581 -12.96 65.24 -13.13
CA VAL A 581 -14.41 65.43 -13.09
C VAL A 581 -14.85 66.41 -14.16
N GLU A 582 -16.10 66.30 -14.62
CA GLU A 582 -16.63 67.17 -15.68
C GLU A 582 -17.99 67.77 -15.32
N LYS A 583 -18.26 68.96 -15.86
CA LYS A 583 -19.54 69.65 -15.74
C LYS A 583 -19.86 70.43 -17.02
N GLU A 584 -21.12 70.38 -17.44
CA GLU A 584 -21.62 71.09 -18.61
C GLU A 584 -22.56 72.23 -18.22
N ILE A 585 -22.47 73.33 -18.97
CA ILE A 585 -23.40 74.46 -18.92
C ILE A 585 -23.72 74.91 -20.35
N THR A 586 -24.93 75.43 -20.56
CA THR A 586 -25.34 75.96 -21.86
C THR A 586 -25.48 77.46 -21.77
N ALA A 587 -24.70 78.17 -22.58
CA ALA A 587 -24.69 79.63 -22.67
C ALA A 587 -25.50 80.12 -23.87
N HIS A 588 -26.22 81.22 -23.69
CA HIS A 588 -27.03 81.84 -24.74
C HIS A 588 -26.52 83.26 -25.04
N PRO A 589 -26.44 83.66 -26.32
CA PRO A 589 -26.09 85.04 -26.68
C PRO A 589 -27.18 86.03 -26.23
N PHE A 590 -26.83 87.32 -26.15
CA PHE A 590 -27.78 88.35 -25.69
C PHE A 590 -29.04 88.36 -26.59
N PRO A 591 -30.26 88.31 -26.01
CA PRO A 591 -31.48 88.16 -26.80
C PRO A 591 -31.76 89.41 -27.64
N VAL A 592 -31.85 89.23 -28.97
CA VAL A 592 -32.31 90.28 -29.89
C VAL A 592 -33.85 90.23 -29.96
N PRO A 593 -34.58 91.32 -29.68
CA PRO A 593 -36.04 91.31 -29.74
C PRO A 593 -36.54 91.13 -31.19
N VAL A 594 -37.47 90.19 -31.41
CA VAL A 594 -38.20 90.04 -32.68
C VAL A 594 -39.64 90.50 -32.47
N VAL A 595 -40.04 91.60 -33.13
CA VAL A 595 -41.42 92.12 -33.09
C VAL A 595 -42.31 91.26 -33.98
N LYS A 596 -43.27 90.52 -33.38
CA LYS A 596 -44.28 89.68 -34.07
C LYS A 596 -45.73 90.12 -33.75
N GLN A 597 -46.09 91.36 -34.07
CA GLN A 597 -47.47 91.82 -34.32
C GLN A 597 -48.46 91.97 -33.13
N ILE A 598 -49.60 92.64 -33.40
CA ILE A 598 -50.51 93.41 -32.54
C ILE A 598 -51.87 92.67 -32.34
N PHE A 599 -52.55 92.95 -31.21
CA PHE A 599 -53.81 92.43 -30.63
C PHE A 599 -55.05 92.13 -31.53
N ALA A 600 -55.81 91.09 -31.15
CA ALA A 600 -57.30 90.99 -31.24
C ALA A 600 -57.87 89.90 -30.28
N GLU A 601 -59.07 90.10 -29.72
CA GLU A 601 -59.66 89.43 -28.53
C GLU A 601 -60.49 88.12 -28.75
N ALA A 602 -60.53 87.28 -27.69
CA ALA A 602 -61.58 86.38 -27.12
C ALA A 602 -62.34 85.35 -28.02
N PRO A 603 -62.66 84.09 -27.55
CA PRO A 603 -63.40 83.80 -26.32
C PRO A 603 -62.98 82.55 -25.48
N LYS A 604 -63.57 82.46 -24.27
CA LYS A 604 -63.41 81.44 -23.21
C LYS A 604 -63.98 80.06 -23.56
N ILE A 605 -63.31 78.97 -23.12
CA ILE A 605 -63.95 77.71 -22.68
C ILE A 605 -63.16 77.12 -21.49
N GLU A 606 -63.85 76.88 -20.37
CA GLU A 606 -63.38 76.16 -19.18
C GLU A 606 -63.53 74.64 -19.37
N LEU A 607 -62.57 73.84 -18.88
CA LEU A 607 -62.84 72.52 -18.28
C LEU A 607 -61.83 72.22 -17.16
N LYS A 608 -62.35 72.03 -15.94
CA LYS A 608 -61.66 71.59 -14.73
C LYS A 608 -61.48 70.07 -14.74
N VAL A 609 -60.32 69.57 -14.32
CA VAL A 609 -60.24 68.32 -13.53
C VAL A 609 -59.22 68.49 -12.42
N ASN A 610 -59.71 68.29 -11.20
CA ASN A 610 -58.97 68.30 -9.94
C ASN A 610 -58.11 67.05 -9.79
N ILE A 611 -56.95 67.28 -9.16
CA ILE A 611 -56.07 66.29 -8.56
C ILE A 611 -56.70 65.77 -7.25
N GLU A 612 -56.29 64.56 -6.85
CA GLU A 612 -56.19 63.98 -5.49
C GLU A 612 -56.86 62.59 -5.41
N THR A 613 -56.36 61.56 -4.72
CA THR A 613 -55.32 61.39 -3.69
C THR A 613 -55.00 59.88 -3.56
N LYS A 614 -53.86 59.58 -2.91
CA LYS A 614 -53.59 58.45 -1.98
C LYS A 614 -54.01 57.01 -2.35
N ASP A 615 -53.02 56.12 -2.29
CA ASP A 615 -53.07 54.75 -1.69
C ASP A 615 -51.59 54.32 -1.53
N LEU A 616 -50.96 54.09 -0.36
CA LEU A 616 -51.30 53.37 0.88
C LEU A 616 -51.71 51.90 0.68
N ALA A 617 -50.67 51.07 0.69
CA ALA A 617 -50.53 49.73 1.31
C ALA A 617 -51.45 48.55 0.89
N ILE A 618 -50.78 47.53 0.32
CA ILE A 618 -50.90 46.05 0.42
C ILE A 618 -52.27 45.46 0.83
N PRO A 619 -52.71 44.41 0.11
CA PRO A 619 -53.16 43.21 0.81
C PRO A 619 -52.59 41.88 0.29
N SER A 620 -52.14 41.10 1.28
CA SER A 620 -52.22 39.65 1.43
C SER A 620 -53.17 38.88 0.50
N LYS A 621 -52.59 38.15 -0.46
CA LYS A 621 -53.19 36.93 -1.06
C LYS A 621 -52.16 36.06 -1.78
N LEU A 622 -51.16 35.57 -1.04
CA LEU A 622 -50.40 34.37 -1.40
C LEU A 622 -50.96 33.21 -0.58
N LEU A 623 -52.08 32.64 -1.04
CA LEU A 623 -52.65 31.43 -0.48
C LEU A 623 -53.31 30.56 -1.58
N LYS A 624 -52.72 29.37 -1.73
CA LYS A 624 -53.26 28.04 -2.12
C LYS A 624 -52.90 27.52 -3.52
N ILE A 625 -51.96 26.56 -3.61
CA ILE A 625 -51.99 25.08 -3.39
C ILE A 625 -52.22 24.33 -4.71
N ASN A 626 -51.28 23.45 -5.08
CA ASN A 626 -51.49 22.04 -5.44
C ASN A 626 -50.12 21.36 -5.63
N ASN A 627 -49.70 20.52 -4.68
CA ASN A 627 -49.75 19.05 -4.73
C ASN A 627 -48.68 18.40 -5.64
N ILE A 628 -47.50 18.11 -5.08
CA ILE A 628 -46.63 17.03 -5.53
C ILE A 628 -46.23 16.22 -4.29
N LYS A 629 -46.63 14.94 -4.27
CA LYS A 629 -46.23 13.94 -3.27
C LYS A 629 -45.03 13.17 -3.82
N PHE A 630 -43.94 13.11 -3.07
CA PHE A 630 -42.94 12.05 -3.19
C PHE A 630 -43.08 11.14 -1.97
N ASN A 631 -43.42 9.88 -2.24
CA ASN A 631 -43.57 8.81 -1.26
C ASN A 631 -42.37 7.87 -1.48
N ASN A 632 -41.44 7.80 -0.52
CA ASN A 632 -40.45 6.74 -0.46
C ASN A 632 -40.27 6.35 1.01
N SER A 633 -41.23 5.58 1.50
CA SER A 633 -41.08 4.77 2.70
C SER A 633 -40.22 3.55 2.36
N VAL A 634 -38.99 3.52 2.83
CA VAL A 634 -38.16 2.31 2.81
C VAL A 634 -38.64 1.42 3.96
N GLN A 635 -39.26 0.29 3.62
CA GLN A 635 -39.52 -0.80 4.55
C GLN A 635 -38.27 -1.66 4.66
N PHE A 636 -37.81 -1.88 5.90
CA PHE A 636 -36.86 -2.94 6.20
C PHE A 636 -37.62 -4.27 6.22
N ASN A 637 -37.25 -5.18 5.34
CA ASN A 637 -37.69 -6.57 5.44
C ASN A 637 -36.96 -7.19 6.65
N ASN A 638 -37.73 -7.53 7.69
CA ASN A 638 -37.30 -8.49 8.69
C ASN A 638 -37.19 -9.85 7.99
N LEU A 639 -35.96 -10.24 7.66
CA LEU A 639 -35.62 -11.62 7.32
C LEU A 639 -35.50 -12.40 8.64
N ASP A 640 -36.60 -13.03 9.05
CA ASP A 640 -36.53 -14.09 10.06
C ASP A 640 -35.84 -15.30 9.43
N LEU A 641 -34.59 -15.53 9.83
CA LEU A 641 -33.83 -16.72 9.49
C LEU A 641 -34.48 -17.95 10.13
N ASN A 642 -35.05 -18.82 9.30
CA ASN A 642 -35.59 -20.10 9.73
C ASN A 642 -34.44 -21.06 10.07
N SER A 643 -34.13 -21.20 11.37
CA SER A 643 -33.05 -22.05 11.90
C SER A 643 -33.25 -23.57 11.70
N THR A 644 -34.31 -23.97 10.99
CA THR A 644 -34.63 -25.37 10.69
C THR A 644 -34.13 -25.82 9.31
N GLU A 645 -33.94 -24.91 8.34
CA GLU A 645 -33.38 -25.22 7.01
C GLU A 645 -31.84 -25.29 6.99
N LEU A 646 -31.18 -24.70 8.00
CA LEU A 646 -29.74 -24.78 8.22
C LEU A 646 -29.27 -26.14 8.76
N LYS A 647 -30.19 -26.98 9.27
CA LYS A 647 -29.84 -28.31 9.82
C LYS A 647 -29.83 -29.44 8.80
N SER A 648 -30.47 -29.28 7.64
CA SER A 648 -30.50 -30.29 6.57
C SER A 648 -29.50 -30.01 5.44
N SER A 649 -28.75 -28.92 5.52
CA SER A 649 -27.74 -28.50 4.53
C SER A 649 -26.30 -28.61 5.05
N LEU A 650 -26.12 -29.11 6.27
CA LEU A 650 -24.83 -29.44 6.88
C LEU A 650 -24.70 -30.96 7.05
N GLU A 651 -24.78 -31.71 5.95
CA GLU A 651 -24.07 -32.99 5.91
C GLU A 651 -22.62 -32.67 5.52
N PHE A 652 -21.69 -33.04 6.39
CA PHE A 652 -20.27 -32.98 6.08
C PHE A 652 -20.01 -33.84 4.83
N PRO A 653 -19.23 -33.35 3.86
CA PRO A 653 -18.81 -34.19 2.74
C PRO A 653 -18.08 -35.42 3.29
N ASP A 654 -18.48 -36.62 2.87
CA ASP A 654 -17.61 -37.79 2.98
C ASP A 654 -16.44 -37.55 2.02
N PHE A 655 -15.30 -37.15 2.57
CA PHE A 655 -14.08 -36.96 1.79
C PHE A 655 -13.48 -38.33 1.46
N GLU A 656 -13.86 -38.91 0.32
CA GLU A 656 -12.98 -39.87 -0.37
C GLU A 656 -11.75 -39.08 -0.88
N ASN A 657 -10.66 -39.11 -0.09
CA ASN A 657 -9.39 -38.51 -0.49
C ASN A 657 -8.70 -39.38 -1.56
N GLU A 658 -9.19 -39.32 -2.79
CA GLU A 658 -8.48 -39.78 -3.98
C GLU A 658 -7.29 -38.84 -4.23
N ASN A 659 -6.06 -39.33 -4.03
CA ASN A 659 -4.86 -38.53 -4.28
C ASN A 659 -4.56 -38.53 -5.78
N TYR A 660 -4.94 -37.44 -6.44
CA TYR A 660 -4.80 -37.26 -7.88
C TYR A 660 -3.35 -37.43 -8.40
N LEU A 661 -2.32 -37.07 -7.62
CA LEU A 661 -0.92 -37.26 -8.03
C LEU A 661 -0.52 -38.74 -7.96
N ILE A 662 -0.90 -39.43 -6.88
CA ILE A 662 -0.68 -40.88 -6.76
C ILE A 662 -1.41 -41.60 -7.89
N GLU A 663 -2.65 -41.22 -8.19
CA GLU A 663 -3.43 -41.83 -9.28
C GLU A 663 -2.82 -41.55 -10.65
N LYS A 664 -2.50 -40.29 -10.95
CA LYS A 664 -1.88 -39.85 -12.22
C LYS A 664 -0.57 -40.57 -12.51
N TYR A 665 0.24 -40.85 -11.49
CA TYR A 665 1.57 -41.45 -11.64
C TYR A 665 1.67 -42.90 -11.17
N SER A 666 0.63 -43.46 -10.56
CA SER A 666 0.50 -44.90 -10.39
C SER A 666 0.38 -45.49 -11.78
N LYS A 667 1.47 -46.12 -12.26
CA LYS A 667 1.42 -46.95 -13.47
C LYS A 667 0.22 -47.88 -13.32
N GLU A 668 -0.57 -48.04 -14.39
CA GLU A 668 -1.63 -49.05 -14.50
C GLU A 668 -1.18 -50.29 -13.72
N LYS A 669 -1.91 -50.61 -12.64
CA LYS A 669 -1.62 -51.76 -11.79
C LYS A 669 -1.29 -52.93 -12.71
N ILE A 670 -0.03 -53.37 -12.72
CA ILE A 670 0.37 -54.61 -13.37
C ILE A 670 -0.55 -55.66 -12.79
N LYS A 671 -1.53 -56.11 -13.57
CA LYS A 671 -2.52 -57.05 -13.10
C LYS A 671 -1.79 -58.37 -12.84
N PHE A 672 -2.31 -59.19 -11.93
CA PHE A 672 -1.77 -60.54 -11.72
C PHE A 672 -1.67 -61.32 -13.04
N SER A 673 -2.53 -61.02 -14.02
CA SER A 673 -2.48 -61.52 -15.40
C SER A 673 -1.19 -61.18 -16.13
N ASP A 674 -0.64 -59.97 -15.94
CA ASP A 674 0.54 -59.50 -16.66
C ASP A 674 1.81 -60.14 -16.08
N ILE A 675 1.84 -60.37 -14.77
CA ILE A 675 2.86 -61.19 -14.09
C ILE A 675 2.77 -62.64 -14.57
N TYR A 676 1.56 -63.19 -14.65
CA TYR A 676 1.32 -64.56 -15.12
C TYR A 676 1.76 -64.77 -16.58
N GLN A 677 1.49 -63.81 -17.48
CA GLN A 677 1.93 -63.85 -18.87
C GLN A 677 3.46 -63.78 -18.98
N ASN A 678 4.11 -62.92 -18.20
CA ASN A 678 5.57 -62.78 -18.21
C ASN A 678 6.29 -64.03 -17.64
N VAL A 679 5.66 -64.71 -16.67
CA VAL A 679 6.12 -66.01 -16.17
C VAL A 679 5.91 -67.12 -17.22
N LEU A 680 4.77 -67.16 -17.90
CA LEU A 680 4.50 -68.09 -19.00
C LEU A 680 5.47 -67.91 -20.17
N GLU A 681 5.81 -66.67 -20.53
CA GLU A 681 6.78 -66.35 -21.56
C GLU A 681 8.19 -66.84 -21.19
N LYS A 682 8.60 -66.65 -19.94
CA LYS A 682 9.89 -67.16 -19.43
C LYS A 682 9.95 -68.68 -19.37
N ILE A 683 8.83 -69.34 -19.04
CA ILE A 683 8.73 -70.81 -19.05
C ILE A 683 8.77 -71.32 -20.50
N ASN A 684 8.00 -70.74 -21.41
CA ASN A 684 7.99 -71.11 -22.82
C ASN A 684 9.36 -70.90 -23.49
N ASN A 685 10.06 -69.82 -23.15
CA ASN A 685 11.42 -69.57 -23.65
C ASN A 685 12.47 -70.52 -23.06
N ARG A 686 12.24 -71.07 -21.86
CA ARG A 686 13.06 -72.14 -21.28
C ARG A 686 12.76 -73.54 -21.83
N LEU A 687 11.54 -73.78 -22.30
CA LEU A 687 11.13 -75.05 -22.92
C LEU A 687 11.48 -75.12 -24.42
N LYS A 688 11.80 -73.99 -25.05
CA LYS A 688 12.25 -73.88 -26.45
C LYS A 688 13.79 -73.87 -26.61
N LYS A 689 14.54 -73.91 -25.51
CA LYS A 689 15.97 -74.22 -25.47
C LYS A 689 16.13 -75.66 -25.00
#